data_AF-A0A9D8DY40-F1
#
_entry.id   AF-A0A9D8DY40-F1
#
_cell.length_a   1.000
_cell.length_b   1.000
_cell.length_c   1.000
_cell.angle_alpha   90.00
_cell.angle_beta   90.00
_cell.angle_gamma   90.00
#
_symmetry.space_group_name_H-M   'P 1'
#
loop_
_entity.id
_entity.type
_entity.pdbx_description
1 polymer ?
#
loop_
_entity_poly.entity_id
_entity_poly.type
_entity_poly.pdbx_seq_one_letter_code
_entity_poly.pdbx_strand_id
1 'polypeptide(L)'
;MVDESHRQAWSTRPEVAARMSPANPADSSYAEAARTLVVAGFDVAVHVDGPLTAGILADVDVLVLPHCSDDAWESTVGVGSCVYTGDEIAVIDGFVRRGGGLVVLAETEQAKYGNNLGAIAKLFGVGIVNATAQDPVARFNDVSTWIMLEAHDAHGYNVFADVQAACFYRSGVLELQADQSDAYAFATSSPTASPANAPVLVGVSVGAGRVVVAADSDFAGDDSIDDVDNRALWRALVTWAAAGPRLSAPTAAVSAVISSPAWERLTTAVEALRPLQAKDGSIVGDPDVASARVEEIVAALHELAPHVLHQAEYIEAVTNDFRAWRDGGFGVPDFLDSLMTFHPESVRRDGIEHVVVFPMYTQNGNPNRNVEAVTIRTVWPDWIAELEATSYDNAAFVPIEFMGFTSGYDTHSAVLFPETVATREVVPFSWGGIFCDREAARFRRVSRAAADRLRLALPPEAEMLLNHQALAQETFVLWDLVHDRTHSHGDLPFDPFMIKQRMPYWMYGLEELRCDLSTFRETEQLESQGVVLAPYVRIAILFDRLFRFPTTGERVRNYDGLAGQIIFAWLHKNDVIRWTDNTLRIDWSRVQDSVNSLCIEVDTLYREGIDRSRLGHWVAAYEFVSSLVPPHPQSTWAQGPQALPGDLKEAVDAVLPDEFPLNVFYESLSKALTPTIDSARGITGAAV
;
A
#
# COMPACT_ATOMS: atom_id res chain seq x y z
N MET A 1 -11.42 14.29 -13.61
CA MET A 1 -12.26 15.33 -14.25
C MET A 1 -13.00 14.71 -15.43
N VAL A 2 -14.31 14.91 -15.53
CA VAL A 2 -15.14 14.48 -16.66
C VAL A 2 -15.45 15.69 -17.53
N ASP A 3 -15.20 15.60 -18.83
CA ASP A 3 -15.55 16.67 -19.76
C ASP A 3 -17.04 16.64 -20.10
N GLU A 4 -17.73 17.77 -19.95
CA GLU A 4 -19.11 18.03 -20.36
C GLU A 4 -19.23 19.36 -21.14
N SER A 5 -18.12 19.83 -21.73
CA SER A 5 -18.05 21.11 -22.45
C SER A 5 -18.12 20.99 -23.98
N HIS A 6 -18.20 19.77 -24.52
CA HIS A 6 -18.12 19.43 -25.96
C HIS A 6 -19.33 18.64 -26.46
N ARG A 7 -20.56 19.00 -26.08
CA ARG A 7 -21.79 18.30 -26.50
C ARG A 7 -21.77 16.80 -26.18
N GLN A 8 -21.37 16.46 -24.96
CA GLN A 8 -21.46 15.10 -24.45
C GLN A 8 -22.90 14.59 -24.46
N ALA A 9 -23.07 13.34 -24.88
CA ALA A 9 -24.31 12.58 -24.81
C ALA A 9 -24.56 11.97 -23.42
N TRP A 10 -23.57 12.11 -22.51
CA TRP A 10 -23.63 11.65 -21.13
C TRP A 10 -23.35 12.80 -20.17
N SER A 11 -24.00 12.80 -19.02
CA SER A 11 -23.72 13.77 -17.96
C SER A 11 -23.67 13.09 -16.59
N THR A 12 -22.67 13.46 -15.80
CA THR A 12 -22.56 13.11 -14.37
C THR A 12 -23.56 13.90 -13.50
N ARG A 13 -24.26 14.88 -14.08
CA ARG A 13 -25.20 15.77 -13.42
C ARG A 13 -26.64 15.32 -13.69
N PRO A 14 -27.35 14.75 -12.69
CA PRO A 14 -28.67 14.17 -12.89
C PRO A 14 -29.71 15.14 -13.48
N GLU A 15 -29.62 16.43 -13.14
CA GLU A 15 -30.52 17.46 -13.67
C GLU A 15 -30.27 17.78 -15.14
N VAL A 16 -29.04 17.58 -15.62
CA VAL A 16 -28.69 17.76 -17.04
C VAL A 16 -29.12 16.53 -17.82
N ALA A 17 -28.84 15.32 -17.30
CA ALA A 17 -29.32 14.06 -17.89
C ALA A 17 -30.85 14.04 -18.02
N ALA A 18 -31.60 14.47 -17.00
CA ALA A 18 -33.05 14.58 -17.05
C ALA A 18 -33.57 15.61 -18.07
N ARG A 19 -32.75 16.61 -18.42
CA ARG A 19 -33.05 17.57 -19.48
C ARG A 19 -32.79 16.99 -20.86
N MET A 20 -31.73 16.20 -21.01
CA MET A 20 -31.35 15.52 -22.25
C MET A 20 -32.38 14.45 -22.61
N SER A 21 -32.76 13.62 -21.63
CA SER A 21 -33.65 12.48 -21.80
C SER A 21 -34.80 12.49 -20.77
N PRO A 22 -35.83 13.36 -20.93
CA PRO A 22 -36.89 13.53 -19.93
C PRO A 22 -37.73 12.27 -19.68
N ALA A 23 -37.83 11.37 -20.66
CA ALA A 23 -38.60 10.14 -20.55
C ALA A 23 -37.86 9.06 -19.73
N ASN A 24 -36.53 9.02 -19.86
CA ASN A 24 -35.67 8.08 -19.16
C ASN A 24 -34.27 8.69 -18.94
N PRO A 25 -34.05 9.44 -17.84
CA PRO A 25 -32.78 10.12 -17.62
C PRO A 25 -31.57 9.19 -17.50
N ALA A 26 -31.78 7.92 -17.15
CA ALA A 26 -30.71 6.94 -17.00
C ALA A 26 -29.94 6.69 -18.32
N ASP A 27 -30.63 6.80 -19.46
CA ASP A 27 -30.06 6.63 -20.82
C ASP A 27 -29.05 7.72 -21.21
N SER A 28 -28.80 8.70 -20.33
CA SER A 28 -27.86 9.81 -20.59
C SER A 28 -27.13 10.25 -19.32
N SER A 29 -27.16 9.42 -18.27
CA SER A 29 -26.61 9.73 -16.96
C SER A 29 -25.40 8.85 -16.63
N TYR A 30 -24.37 9.47 -16.08
CA TYR A 30 -23.17 8.86 -15.48
C TYR A 30 -23.07 9.21 -13.99
N ALA A 31 -24.19 9.50 -13.33
CA ALA A 31 -24.19 9.86 -11.92
C ALA A 31 -23.73 8.69 -11.03
N GLU A 32 -24.08 7.47 -11.40
CA GLU A 32 -23.60 6.24 -10.76
C GLU A 32 -22.12 5.97 -11.05
N ALA A 33 -21.67 6.20 -12.27
CA ALA A 33 -20.26 6.09 -12.65
C ALA A 33 -19.39 7.07 -11.84
N ALA A 34 -19.83 8.32 -11.72
CA ALA A 34 -19.16 9.32 -10.88
C ALA A 34 -19.15 8.90 -9.40
N ARG A 35 -20.29 8.44 -8.87
CA ARG A 35 -20.38 7.98 -7.47
C ARG A 35 -19.48 6.80 -7.18
N THR A 36 -19.37 5.86 -8.12
CA THR A 36 -18.47 4.70 -8.00
C THR A 36 -17.03 5.14 -7.78
N LEU A 37 -16.58 6.16 -8.51
CA LEU A 37 -15.24 6.72 -8.35
C LEU A 37 -15.09 7.48 -7.02
N VAL A 38 -16.10 8.24 -6.59
CA VAL A 38 -16.09 8.90 -5.27
C VAL A 38 -15.96 7.88 -4.14
N VAL A 39 -16.71 6.77 -4.19
CA VAL A 39 -16.60 5.68 -3.22
C VAL A 39 -15.20 5.03 -3.25
N ALA A 40 -14.58 4.97 -4.43
CA ALA A 40 -13.21 4.47 -4.59
C ALA A 40 -12.12 5.50 -4.18
N GLY A 41 -12.50 6.69 -3.72
CA GLY A 41 -11.57 7.71 -3.22
C GLY A 41 -11.18 8.80 -4.22
N PHE A 42 -11.82 8.86 -5.38
CA PHE A 42 -11.54 9.91 -6.36
C PHE A 42 -12.36 11.17 -6.10
N ASP A 43 -11.71 12.33 -6.24
CA ASP A 43 -12.41 13.60 -6.41
C ASP A 43 -12.90 13.74 -7.87
N VAL A 44 -14.23 13.70 -8.06
CA VAL A 44 -14.84 13.80 -9.39
C VAL A 44 -15.31 15.23 -9.66
N ALA A 45 -14.50 15.96 -10.43
CA ALA A 45 -14.86 17.28 -10.99
C ALA A 45 -15.42 17.18 -12.41
N VAL A 46 -16.22 18.17 -12.82
CA VAL A 46 -16.82 18.27 -14.15
C VAL A 46 -16.37 19.56 -14.84
N HIS A 47 -15.90 19.46 -16.07
CA HIS A 47 -15.58 20.62 -16.92
C HIS A 47 -16.78 20.95 -17.80
N VAL A 48 -17.49 22.04 -17.50
CA VAL A 48 -18.85 22.27 -18.04
C VAL A 48 -18.90 23.20 -19.25
N ASP A 49 -17.88 24.02 -19.49
CA ASP A 49 -17.82 24.95 -20.61
C ASP A 49 -16.38 25.36 -20.98
N GLY A 50 -16.21 25.89 -22.19
CA GLY A 50 -14.93 26.42 -22.65
C GLY A 50 -13.88 25.36 -23.01
N PRO A 51 -12.76 25.79 -23.63
CA PRO A 51 -11.77 24.85 -24.14
C PRO A 51 -10.94 24.21 -23.01
N LEU A 52 -10.47 22.98 -23.24
CA LEU A 52 -9.49 22.32 -22.37
C LEU A 52 -8.12 22.98 -22.49
N THR A 53 -7.66 23.62 -21.42
CA THR A 53 -6.35 24.30 -21.37
C THR A 53 -5.40 23.58 -20.42
N ALA A 54 -4.10 23.81 -20.59
CA ALA A 54 -3.08 23.25 -19.69
C ALA A 54 -3.28 23.68 -18.22
N GLY A 55 -3.87 24.86 -17.97
CA GLY A 55 -4.18 25.31 -16.62
C GLY A 55 -5.35 24.55 -15.99
N ILE A 56 -6.36 24.17 -16.78
CA ILE A 56 -7.48 23.35 -16.32
C ILE A 56 -7.00 21.94 -15.96
N LEU A 57 -6.08 21.38 -16.76
CA LEU A 57 -5.53 20.04 -16.54
C LEU A 57 -4.32 19.99 -15.58
N ALA A 58 -3.97 21.10 -14.92
CA ALA A 58 -2.76 21.17 -14.10
C ALA A 58 -2.81 20.24 -12.87
N ASP A 59 -3.97 20.21 -12.21
CA ASP A 59 -4.23 19.42 -10.99
C ASP A 59 -5.20 18.26 -11.27
N VAL A 60 -5.29 17.82 -12.53
CA VAL A 60 -6.15 16.71 -12.94
C VAL A 60 -5.33 15.43 -13.02
N ASP A 61 -5.88 14.36 -12.47
CA ASP A 61 -5.23 13.06 -12.43
C ASP A 61 -5.62 12.22 -13.64
N VAL A 62 -6.93 12.19 -13.90
CA VAL A 62 -7.55 11.50 -15.01
C VAL A 62 -8.55 12.43 -15.69
N LEU A 63 -8.44 12.55 -17.01
CA LEU A 63 -9.42 13.17 -17.88
C LEU A 63 -10.29 12.08 -18.50
N VAL A 64 -11.61 12.13 -18.27
CA VAL A 64 -12.58 11.28 -18.97
C VAL A 64 -13.23 12.11 -20.07
N LEU A 65 -13.24 11.57 -21.29
CA LEU A 65 -13.94 12.10 -22.45
C LEU A 65 -15.11 11.18 -22.77
N PRO A 66 -16.32 11.46 -22.23
CA PRO A 66 -17.53 10.76 -22.63
C PRO A 66 -17.81 10.93 -24.13
N HIS A 67 -18.63 10.04 -24.67
CA HIS A 67 -19.12 10.17 -26.03
C HIS A 67 -19.77 11.55 -26.23
N CYS A 68 -19.40 12.24 -27.31
CA CYS A 68 -19.95 13.53 -27.71
C CYS A 68 -20.49 13.47 -29.14
N SER A 69 -21.49 14.27 -29.44
CA SER A 69 -22.24 14.13 -30.70
C SER A 69 -22.80 15.47 -31.19
N ASP A 70 -23.13 15.51 -32.49
CA ASP A 70 -24.03 16.52 -33.03
C ASP A 70 -25.47 16.23 -32.59
N ASP A 71 -26.23 17.27 -32.25
CA ASP A 71 -27.63 17.14 -31.77
C ASP A 71 -28.57 16.50 -32.81
N ALA A 72 -28.15 16.38 -34.07
CA ALA A 72 -28.87 15.64 -35.09
C ALA A 72 -28.94 14.13 -34.82
N TRP A 73 -28.05 13.59 -34.00
CA TRP A 73 -27.93 12.16 -33.72
C TRP A 73 -28.25 11.78 -32.28
N GLU A 74 -27.80 12.57 -31.31
CA GLU A 74 -27.99 12.29 -29.88
C GLU A 74 -28.51 13.53 -29.14
N SER A 75 -29.20 13.32 -28.02
CA SER A 75 -29.53 14.42 -27.12
C SER A 75 -28.32 14.74 -26.25
N THR A 76 -27.75 15.93 -26.41
CA THR A 76 -26.50 16.30 -25.73
C THR A 76 -26.70 17.33 -24.62
N VAL A 77 -25.67 17.56 -23.79
CA VAL A 77 -25.63 18.66 -22.82
C VAL A 77 -25.90 20.04 -23.43
N GLY A 78 -25.74 20.18 -24.76
CA GLY A 78 -26.06 21.36 -25.56
C GLY A 78 -25.03 22.49 -25.46
N VAL A 79 -23.86 22.22 -24.87
CA VAL A 79 -22.77 23.18 -24.66
C VAL A 79 -21.61 22.89 -25.61
N GLY A 80 -21.03 23.93 -26.20
CA GLY A 80 -19.83 23.84 -27.04
C GLY A 80 -20.04 23.16 -28.40
N SER A 81 -18.96 22.54 -28.89
CA SER A 81 -18.91 21.76 -30.14
C SER A 81 -18.46 20.35 -29.82
N CYS A 82 -18.95 19.34 -30.54
CA CYS A 82 -18.44 17.96 -30.44
C CYS A 82 -17.05 17.77 -31.08
N VAL A 83 -16.43 18.83 -31.58
CA VAL A 83 -15.10 18.84 -32.19
C VAL A 83 -14.12 19.57 -31.27
N TYR A 84 -13.17 18.84 -30.71
CA TYR A 84 -12.05 19.41 -29.95
C TYR A 84 -11.10 20.12 -30.92
N THR A 85 -10.65 21.31 -30.56
CA THR A 85 -9.73 22.09 -31.39
C THR A 85 -8.32 21.49 -31.41
N GLY A 86 -7.51 21.86 -32.40
CA GLY A 86 -6.11 21.39 -32.47
C GLY A 86 -5.28 21.75 -31.23
N ASP A 87 -5.56 22.90 -30.61
CA ASP A 87 -4.88 23.34 -29.39
C ASP A 87 -5.27 22.47 -28.18
N GLU A 88 -6.55 22.11 -28.06
CA GLU A 88 -7.03 21.21 -26.99
C GLU A 88 -6.46 19.81 -27.14
N ILE A 89 -6.43 19.29 -28.36
CA ILE A 89 -5.82 17.99 -28.67
C ILE A 89 -4.34 17.98 -28.28
N ALA A 90 -3.60 19.07 -28.56
CA ALA A 90 -2.20 19.21 -28.15
C ALA A 90 -2.05 19.30 -26.62
N VAL A 91 -2.97 19.97 -25.93
CA VAL A 91 -3.02 20.03 -24.46
C VAL A 91 -3.27 18.65 -23.87
N ILE A 92 -4.20 17.87 -24.42
CA ILE A 92 -4.51 16.49 -23.99
C ILE A 92 -3.28 15.58 -24.20
N ASP A 93 -2.63 15.64 -25.37
CA ASP A 93 -1.39 14.88 -25.63
C ASP A 93 -0.30 15.22 -24.61
N GLY A 94 -0.07 16.52 -24.37
CA GLY A 94 0.91 16.99 -23.41
C GLY A 94 0.58 16.59 -21.97
N PHE A 95 -0.70 16.60 -21.60
CA PHE A 95 -1.19 16.14 -20.30
C PHE A 95 -0.88 14.67 -20.07
N VAL A 96 -1.26 13.79 -20.99
CA VAL A 96 -1.01 12.34 -20.89
C VAL A 96 0.48 12.06 -20.82
N ARG A 97 1.29 12.61 -21.74
CA ARG A 97 2.73 12.33 -21.78
C ARG A 97 3.48 12.73 -20.51
N ARG A 98 2.94 13.66 -19.70
CA ARG A 98 3.52 14.09 -18.41
C ARG A 98 3.06 13.25 -17.21
N GLY A 99 2.19 12.26 -17.40
CA GLY A 99 1.71 11.39 -16.32
C GLY A 99 0.20 11.39 -16.14
N GLY A 100 -0.55 12.17 -16.92
CA GLY A 100 -2.01 12.19 -16.87
C GLY A 100 -2.64 10.89 -17.39
N GLY A 101 -3.73 10.46 -16.77
CA GLY A 101 -4.60 9.40 -17.28
C GLY A 101 -5.65 9.97 -18.24
N LEU A 102 -5.92 9.29 -19.35
CA LEU A 102 -7.00 9.65 -20.28
C LEU A 102 -7.94 8.44 -20.47
N VAL A 103 -9.24 8.66 -20.38
CA VAL A 103 -10.27 7.66 -20.73
C VAL A 103 -11.11 8.21 -21.86
N VAL A 104 -11.13 7.52 -23.00
CA VAL A 104 -11.94 7.87 -24.17
C VAL A 104 -13.05 6.85 -24.32
N LEU A 105 -14.30 7.32 -24.25
CA LEU A 105 -15.49 6.50 -24.47
C LEU A 105 -16.01 6.76 -25.88
N ALA A 106 -15.70 5.83 -26.78
CA ALA A 106 -16.15 5.85 -28.15
C ALA A 106 -17.52 5.18 -28.29
N GLU A 107 -18.02 5.12 -29.52
CA GLU A 107 -19.35 4.61 -29.83
C GLU A 107 -19.38 3.86 -31.16
N THR A 108 -20.38 3.02 -31.36
CA THR A 108 -20.60 2.39 -32.67
C THR A 108 -20.90 3.40 -33.76
N GLU A 109 -20.48 3.09 -34.99
CA GLU A 109 -20.70 3.97 -36.15
C GLU A 109 -20.14 5.39 -35.91
N GLN A 110 -19.01 5.49 -35.17
CA GLN A 110 -18.39 6.72 -34.68
C GLN A 110 -18.38 7.88 -35.70
N ALA A 111 -18.18 7.58 -36.99
CA ALA A 111 -18.05 8.60 -38.04
C ALA A 111 -19.31 9.44 -38.26
N LYS A 112 -20.51 8.98 -37.84
CA LYS A 112 -21.77 9.72 -38.07
C LYS A 112 -21.99 10.88 -37.10
N TYR A 113 -21.45 10.79 -35.88
CA TYR A 113 -21.74 11.75 -34.79
C TYR A 113 -21.03 13.10 -34.91
N GLY A 114 -20.18 13.29 -35.93
CA GLY A 114 -19.52 14.58 -36.20
C GLY A 114 -18.39 14.97 -35.23
N ASN A 115 -18.10 14.14 -34.22
CA ASN A 115 -17.02 14.37 -33.27
C ASN A 115 -15.63 13.95 -33.81
N ASN A 116 -14.57 14.26 -33.07
CA ASN A 116 -13.20 13.88 -33.40
C ASN A 116 -12.47 13.09 -32.30
N LEU A 117 -13.19 12.31 -31.48
CA LEU A 117 -12.57 11.42 -30.49
C LEU A 117 -11.59 10.42 -31.14
N GLY A 118 -11.88 9.97 -32.36
CA GLY A 118 -10.97 9.13 -33.14
C GLY A 118 -9.64 9.80 -33.51
N ALA A 119 -9.61 11.13 -33.63
CA ALA A 119 -8.36 11.86 -33.83
C ALA A 119 -7.51 11.87 -32.54
N ILE A 120 -8.15 12.02 -31.38
CA ILE A 120 -7.49 11.97 -30.06
C ILE A 120 -6.94 10.57 -29.79
N ALA A 121 -7.76 9.52 -29.92
CA ALA A 121 -7.33 8.13 -29.72
C ALA A 121 -6.15 7.75 -30.63
N LYS A 122 -6.15 8.24 -31.88
CA LYS A 122 -5.10 7.97 -32.86
C LYS A 122 -3.74 8.57 -32.51
N LEU A 123 -3.68 9.65 -31.71
CA LEU A 123 -2.40 10.17 -31.19
C LEU A 123 -1.65 9.14 -30.34
N PHE A 124 -2.41 8.25 -29.72
CA PHE A 124 -1.93 7.17 -28.88
C PHE A 124 -2.03 5.82 -29.60
N GLY A 125 -2.09 5.84 -30.94
CA GLY A 125 -2.06 4.68 -31.84
C GLY A 125 -3.26 3.74 -31.78
N VAL A 126 -4.38 4.20 -31.22
CA VAL A 126 -5.66 3.48 -31.23
C VAL A 126 -6.57 4.04 -32.30
N GLY A 127 -6.94 3.23 -33.29
CA GLY A 127 -7.98 3.54 -34.28
C GLY A 127 -9.36 3.12 -33.78
N ILE A 128 -10.36 4.00 -33.94
CA ILE A 128 -11.77 3.65 -33.72
C ILE A 128 -12.37 3.29 -35.08
N VAL A 129 -12.85 2.06 -35.23
CA VAL A 129 -13.43 1.56 -36.47
C VAL A 129 -14.92 1.84 -36.50
N ASN A 130 -15.40 2.32 -37.64
CA ASN A 130 -16.83 2.52 -37.86
C ASN A 130 -17.55 1.19 -38.08
N ALA A 131 -17.94 0.52 -36.98
CA ALA A 131 -18.64 -0.75 -36.97
C ALA A 131 -19.62 -0.84 -35.79
N THR A 132 -20.54 -1.80 -35.84
CA THR A 132 -21.32 -2.27 -34.68
C THR A 132 -21.00 -3.75 -34.49
N ALA A 133 -20.35 -4.08 -33.38
CA ALA A 133 -20.09 -5.47 -33.03
C ALA A 133 -21.39 -6.19 -32.70
N GLN A 134 -21.52 -7.42 -33.20
CA GLN A 134 -22.67 -8.28 -32.94
C GLN A 134 -22.23 -9.69 -32.60
N ASP A 135 -22.76 -10.28 -31.55
CA ASP A 135 -22.52 -11.67 -31.17
C ASP A 135 -23.83 -12.45 -31.02
N PRO A 136 -24.09 -13.46 -31.87
CA PRO A 136 -25.28 -14.28 -31.74
C PRO A 136 -25.17 -15.37 -30.66
N VAL A 137 -24.05 -15.50 -29.95
CA VAL A 137 -23.80 -16.54 -28.94
C VAL A 137 -23.38 -15.95 -27.60
N ALA A 138 -22.28 -15.20 -27.55
CA ALA A 138 -21.76 -14.58 -26.33
C ALA A 138 -22.33 -13.17 -26.15
N ARG A 139 -23.59 -13.12 -25.73
CA ARG A 139 -24.37 -11.87 -25.60
C ARG A 139 -25.15 -11.79 -24.30
N PHE A 140 -25.40 -10.58 -23.86
CA PHE A 140 -26.24 -10.28 -22.71
C PHE A 140 -27.71 -10.11 -23.12
N ASN A 141 -28.64 -10.60 -22.27
CA ASN A 141 -30.09 -10.47 -22.44
C ASN A 141 -30.65 -10.85 -23.83
N ASP A 142 -30.01 -11.80 -24.51
CA ASP A 142 -30.38 -12.23 -25.86
C ASP A 142 -30.33 -11.14 -26.95
N VAL A 143 -29.66 -10.01 -26.69
CA VAL A 143 -29.49 -8.91 -27.65
C VAL A 143 -28.13 -9.03 -28.33
N SER A 144 -28.09 -9.32 -29.63
CA SER A 144 -26.82 -9.58 -30.32
C SER A 144 -25.83 -8.41 -30.29
N THR A 145 -26.29 -7.16 -30.14
CA THR A 145 -25.41 -5.99 -30.02
C THR A 145 -24.88 -5.77 -28.60
N TRP A 146 -25.30 -6.55 -27.61
CA TRP A 146 -24.82 -6.47 -26.22
C TRP A 146 -23.83 -7.61 -26.00
N ILE A 147 -22.58 -7.37 -26.35
CA ILE A 147 -21.56 -8.40 -26.44
C ILE A 147 -20.92 -8.64 -25.08
N MET A 148 -20.71 -9.91 -24.73
CA MET A 148 -19.88 -10.25 -23.57
C MET A 148 -18.40 -10.07 -23.93
N LEU A 149 -17.63 -9.54 -22.99
CA LEU A 149 -16.20 -9.26 -23.19
C LEU A 149 -15.35 -10.51 -22.94
N GLU A 150 -14.45 -10.82 -23.87
CA GLU A 150 -13.36 -11.78 -23.64
C GLU A 150 -12.17 -11.03 -23.04
N ALA A 151 -11.97 -11.17 -21.73
CA ALA A 151 -10.93 -10.50 -20.97
C ALA A 151 -9.53 -11.11 -21.19
N HIS A 152 -8.50 -10.26 -21.15
CA HIS A 152 -7.11 -10.68 -21.26
C HIS A 152 -6.25 -10.06 -20.15
N ASP A 153 -5.41 -10.89 -19.51
CA ASP A 153 -4.26 -10.40 -18.76
C ASP A 153 -3.24 -9.81 -19.74
N ALA A 154 -2.83 -8.57 -19.54
CA ALA A 154 -2.00 -7.86 -20.50
C ALA A 154 -0.80 -7.20 -19.81
N HIS A 155 0.42 -7.57 -20.23
CA HIS A 155 1.67 -6.87 -19.86
C HIS A 155 1.88 -6.63 -18.35
N GLY A 156 1.42 -7.56 -17.50
CA GLY A 156 1.53 -7.42 -16.04
C GLY A 156 0.39 -6.63 -15.39
N TYR A 157 -0.67 -6.32 -16.14
CA TYR A 157 -1.91 -5.71 -15.66
C TYR A 157 -3.06 -6.70 -15.72
N ASN A 158 -3.91 -6.69 -14.69
CA ASN A 158 -5.17 -7.42 -14.64
C ASN A 158 -6.31 -6.45 -14.27
N VAL A 159 -6.81 -5.70 -15.25
CA VAL A 159 -7.96 -4.80 -15.05
C VAL A 159 -9.28 -5.55 -14.80
N PHE A 160 -9.28 -6.87 -14.98
CA PHE A 160 -10.42 -7.76 -14.74
C PHE A 160 -10.30 -8.56 -13.43
N ALA A 161 -9.35 -8.21 -12.54
CA ALA A 161 -9.05 -8.99 -11.34
C ALA A 161 -10.29 -9.32 -10.49
N ASP A 162 -11.16 -8.32 -10.27
CA ASP A 162 -12.42 -8.45 -9.54
C ASP A 162 -13.65 -8.34 -10.46
N VAL A 163 -13.48 -8.65 -11.75
CA VAL A 163 -14.54 -8.58 -12.77
C VAL A 163 -14.75 -9.97 -13.35
N GLN A 164 -15.81 -10.66 -12.92
CA GLN A 164 -16.12 -12.01 -13.42
C GLN A 164 -16.64 -11.98 -14.85
N ALA A 165 -17.42 -10.95 -15.19
CA ALA A 165 -17.92 -10.73 -16.53
C ALA A 165 -18.25 -9.25 -16.76
N ALA A 166 -18.05 -8.79 -17.98
CA ALA A 166 -18.44 -7.45 -18.41
C ALA A 166 -19.12 -7.49 -19.78
N CYS A 167 -19.96 -6.49 -20.05
CA CYS A 167 -20.75 -6.39 -21.27
C CYS A 167 -20.64 -4.98 -21.85
N PHE A 168 -20.43 -4.88 -23.16
CA PHE A 168 -20.55 -3.63 -23.91
C PHE A 168 -21.79 -3.62 -24.79
N TYR A 169 -22.45 -2.46 -24.89
CA TYR A 169 -23.73 -2.29 -25.56
C TYR A 169 -23.52 -1.53 -26.85
N ARG A 170 -23.97 -2.10 -27.96
CA ARG A 170 -23.77 -1.51 -29.29
C ARG A 170 -22.31 -1.07 -29.49
N SER A 171 -21.35 -1.89 -29.05
CA SER A 171 -19.92 -1.55 -29.14
C SER A 171 -19.48 -1.33 -30.59
N GLY A 172 -18.59 -0.36 -30.80
CA GLY A 172 -17.69 -0.34 -31.96
C GLY A 172 -16.62 -1.43 -31.88
N VAL A 173 -15.57 -1.29 -32.69
CA VAL A 173 -14.31 -2.06 -32.52
C VAL A 173 -13.10 -1.13 -32.67
N LEU A 174 -11.98 -1.55 -32.11
CA LEU A 174 -10.72 -0.81 -32.06
C LEU A 174 -9.64 -1.53 -32.88
N GLU A 175 -8.74 -0.74 -33.46
CA GLU A 175 -7.55 -1.21 -34.15
C GLU A 175 -6.31 -0.67 -33.47
N LEU A 176 -5.34 -1.54 -33.20
CA LEU A 176 -4.03 -1.16 -32.69
C LEU A 176 -3.06 -0.98 -33.86
N GLN A 177 -2.29 0.12 -33.86
CA GLN A 177 -1.21 0.28 -34.84
C GLN A 177 -0.06 -0.68 -34.53
N ALA A 178 0.37 -1.43 -35.55
CA ALA A 178 1.27 -2.57 -35.41
C ALA A 178 2.68 -2.26 -34.86
N ASP A 179 3.06 -0.98 -34.77
CA ASP A 179 4.37 -0.50 -34.32
C ASP A 179 4.38 0.03 -32.87
N GLN A 180 3.26 -0.04 -32.15
CA GLN A 180 3.17 0.45 -30.78
C GLN A 180 3.36 -0.69 -29.75
N SER A 181 4.55 -0.78 -29.16
CA SER A 181 4.90 -1.81 -28.17
C SER A 181 4.12 -1.73 -26.86
N ASP A 182 3.46 -0.60 -26.61
CA ASP A 182 2.89 -0.24 -25.31
C ASP A 182 1.37 -0.12 -25.33
N ALA A 183 0.71 -0.70 -26.35
CA ALA A 183 -0.74 -0.79 -26.48
C ALA A 183 -1.23 -2.23 -26.34
N TYR A 184 -2.31 -2.42 -25.59
CA TYR A 184 -2.79 -3.74 -25.19
C TYR A 184 -4.30 -3.83 -25.25
N ALA A 185 -4.83 -4.93 -25.78
CA ALA A 185 -6.26 -5.22 -25.71
C ALA A 185 -6.57 -5.85 -24.35
N PHE A 186 -7.26 -5.11 -23.48
CA PHE A 186 -7.78 -5.67 -22.22
C PHE A 186 -9.00 -6.56 -22.47
N ALA A 187 -9.78 -6.26 -23.50
CA ALA A 187 -10.84 -7.15 -23.94
C ALA A 187 -11.05 -7.14 -25.46
N THR A 188 -11.52 -8.27 -25.96
CA THR A 188 -11.94 -8.47 -27.35
C THR A 188 -13.41 -8.91 -27.41
N SER A 189 -14.03 -8.76 -28.58
CA SER A 189 -15.24 -9.51 -28.91
C SER A 189 -14.93 -11.00 -28.98
N SER A 190 -15.94 -11.86 -28.83
CA SER A 190 -15.73 -13.30 -28.83
C SER A 190 -15.38 -13.86 -30.24
N PRO A 191 -14.94 -15.14 -30.33
CA PRO A 191 -14.77 -15.81 -31.62
C PRO A 191 -16.06 -15.96 -32.45
N THR A 192 -17.24 -15.85 -31.83
CA THR A 192 -18.54 -15.94 -32.52
C THR A 192 -19.10 -14.58 -32.93
N ALA A 193 -18.47 -13.50 -32.48
CA ALA A 193 -18.87 -12.14 -32.83
C ALA A 193 -18.56 -11.80 -34.30
N SER A 194 -19.16 -10.71 -34.78
CA SER A 194 -18.84 -10.05 -36.03
C SER A 194 -18.60 -8.56 -35.73
N PRO A 195 -17.35 -8.07 -35.86
CA PRO A 195 -16.12 -8.82 -36.14
C PRO A 195 -15.70 -9.74 -34.98
N ALA A 196 -15.12 -10.89 -35.29
CA ALA A 196 -14.66 -11.87 -34.29
C ALA A 196 -13.28 -11.50 -33.73
N ASN A 197 -13.07 -11.69 -32.42
CA ASN A 197 -11.80 -11.42 -31.73
C ASN A 197 -11.26 -10.00 -31.95
N ALA A 198 -12.14 -9.04 -32.18
CA ALA A 198 -11.75 -7.66 -32.42
C ALA A 198 -11.55 -6.95 -31.07
N PRO A 199 -10.48 -6.16 -30.88
CA PRO A 199 -10.32 -5.33 -29.69
C PRO A 199 -11.53 -4.42 -29.51
N VAL A 200 -12.04 -4.34 -28.29
CA VAL A 200 -13.15 -3.43 -27.92
C VAL A 200 -12.78 -2.56 -26.72
N LEU A 201 -11.81 -2.99 -25.92
CA LEU A 201 -11.27 -2.25 -24.80
C LEU A 201 -9.75 -2.32 -24.83
N VAL A 202 -9.10 -1.16 -24.91
CA VAL A 202 -7.66 -1.03 -25.07
C VAL A 202 -7.08 -0.13 -23.97
N GLY A 203 -5.93 -0.54 -23.43
CA GLY A 203 -5.04 0.29 -22.63
C GLY A 203 -3.76 0.63 -23.37
N VAL A 204 -3.22 1.82 -23.17
CA VAL A 204 -1.94 2.27 -23.71
C VAL A 204 -1.11 2.93 -22.62
N SER A 205 0.14 2.51 -22.46
CA SER A 205 1.13 3.23 -21.66
C SER A 205 1.92 4.16 -22.58
N VAL A 206 2.01 5.46 -22.26
CA VAL A 206 2.69 6.44 -23.13
C VAL A 206 3.39 7.54 -22.33
N GLY A 207 4.72 7.60 -22.46
CA GLY A 207 5.53 8.46 -21.59
C GLY A 207 5.37 8.03 -20.13
N ALA A 208 4.92 8.95 -19.28
CA ALA A 208 4.57 8.65 -17.88
C ALA A 208 3.07 8.37 -17.66
N GLY A 209 2.21 8.64 -18.65
CA GLY A 209 0.76 8.54 -18.52
C GLY A 209 0.15 7.33 -19.20
N ARG A 210 -1.18 7.27 -19.16
CA ARG A 210 -1.97 6.12 -19.59
C ARG A 210 -3.22 6.54 -20.33
N VAL A 211 -3.64 5.72 -21.28
CA VAL A 211 -4.86 5.93 -22.06
C VAL A 211 -5.69 4.66 -22.07
N VAL A 212 -6.96 4.78 -21.70
CA VAL A 212 -8.00 3.78 -21.93
C VAL A 212 -8.86 4.24 -23.10
N VAL A 213 -9.12 3.34 -24.04
CA VAL A 213 -10.12 3.54 -25.09
C VAL A 213 -11.10 2.39 -25.01
N ALA A 214 -12.36 2.70 -24.69
CA ALA A 214 -13.48 1.77 -24.78
C ALA A 214 -14.28 2.07 -26.05
N ALA A 215 -14.63 1.04 -26.81
CA ALA A 215 -15.45 1.15 -28.01
C ALA A 215 -16.95 1.33 -27.74
N ASP A 216 -17.31 1.50 -26.47
CA ASP A 216 -18.65 1.64 -25.96
C ASP A 216 -18.67 2.71 -24.88
N SER A 217 -19.72 3.53 -24.88
CA SER A 217 -20.01 4.52 -23.85
C SER A 217 -21.21 4.14 -22.98
N ASP A 218 -22.08 3.24 -23.45
CA ASP A 218 -23.28 2.79 -22.72
C ASP A 218 -22.92 1.99 -21.45
N PHE A 219 -21.83 1.21 -21.42
CA PHE A 219 -21.52 0.33 -20.26
C PHE A 219 -21.37 1.05 -18.90
N ALA A 220 -21.06 2.35 -18.92
CA ALA A 220 -20.94 3.18 -17.72
C ALA A 220 -22.22 4.00 -17.42
N GLY A 221 -23.25 3.87 -18.26
CA GLY A 221 -24.56 4.51 -18.11
C GLY A 221 -25.28 4.03 -16.85
N ASP A 222 -26.06 4.90 -16.22
CA ASP A 222 -26.81 4.56 -14.99
C ASP A 222 -27.80 3.39 -15.19
N ASP A 223 -28.20 3.09 -16.43
CA ASP A 223 -29.05 1.94 -16.78
C ASP A 223 -28.29 0.62 -16.99
N SER A 224 -26.97 0.67 -17.13
CA SER A 224 -26.12 -0.44 -17.59
C SER A 224 -24.92 -0.72 -16.66
N ILE A 225 -24.57 0.21 -15.78
CA ILE A 225 -23.39 0.10 -14.91
C ILE A 225 -23.52 -1.04 -13.89
N ASP A 226 -24.74 -1.38 -13.48
CA ASP A 226 -25.02 -2.49 -12.54
C ASP A 226 -25.29 -3.82 -13.23
N ASP A 227 -25.25 -3.87 -14.56
CA ASP A 227 -25.28 -5.14 -15.27
C ASP A 227 -23.94 -5.85 -15.13
N VAL A 228 -24.00 -7.16 -14.84
CA VAL A 228 -22.83 -8.01 -14.60
C VAL A 228 -21.86 -7.33 -13.61
N ASP A 229 -20.59 -7.16 -13.95
CA ASP A 229 -19.61 -6.43 -13.13
C ASP A 229 -19.12 -5.13 -13.80
N ASN A 230 -19.95 -4.47 -14.63
CA ASN A 230 -19.56 -3.25 -15.36
C ASN A 230 -19.12 -2.12 -14.41
N ARG A 231 -19.73 -2.00 -13.22
CA ARG A 231 -19.32 -1.05 -12.18
C ARG A 231 -17.88 -1.29 -11.72
N ALA A 232 -17.51 -2.55 -11.49
CA ALA A 232 -16.16 -2.93 -11.10
C ALA A 232 -15.17 -2.68 -12.25
N LEU A 233 -15.55 -2.98 -13.49
CA LEU A 233 -14.74 -2.67 -14.67
C LEU A 233 -14.51 -1.16 -14.82
N TRP A 234 -15.56 -0.34 -14.70
CA TRP A 234 -15.44 1.12 -14.75
C TRP A 234 -14.45 1.66 -13.72
N ARG A 235 -14.58 1.22 -12.46
CA ARG A 235 -13.64 1.55 -11.38
C ARG A 235 -12.22 1.14 -11.77
N ALA A 236 -12.02 -0.11 -12.19
CA ALA A 236 -10.72 -0.66 -12.55
C ALA A 236 -10.04 0.12 -13.69
N LEU A 237 -10.79 0.53 -14.70
CA LEU A 237 -10.26 1.28 -15.85
C LEU A 237 -9.79 2.68 -15.45
N VAL A 238 -10.58 3.40 -14.65
CA VAL A 238 -10.20 4.74 -14.18
C VAL A 238 -9.04 4.66 -13.19
N THR A 239 -9.05 3.68 -12.27
CA THR A 239 -7.92 3.42 -11.37
C THR A 239 -6.66 3.08 -12.14
N TRP A 240 -6.75 2.25 -13.19
CA TRP A 240 -5.59 1.91 -14.01
C TRP A 240 -5.04 3.15 -14.73
N ALA A 241 -5.91 4.02 -15.26
CA ALA A 241 -5.50 5.27 -15.87
C ALA A 241 -4.83 6.23 -14.87
N ALA A 242 -5.26 6.22 -13.59
CA ALA A 242 -4.69 7.02 -12.51
C ALA A 242 -3.39 6.45 -11.92
N ALA A 243 -3.17 5.13 -12.04
CA ALA A 243 -2.07 4.42 -11.39
C ALA A 243 -0.69 4.68 -12.03
N GLY A 244 -0.60 5.49 -13.09
CA GLY A 244 0.66 5.85 -13.73
C GLY A 244 1.63 6.59 -12.78
N PRO A 245 2.95 6.38 -12.90
CA PRO A 245 3.93 7.11 -12.09
C PRO A 245 3.91 8.60 -12.47
N ARG A 246 3.61 9.49 -11.52
CA ARG A 246 3.65 10.92 -11.79
C ARG A 246 5.06 11.48 -11.72
N LEU A 247 5.36 12.37 -12.66
CA LEU A 247 6.44 13.34 -12.49
C LEU A 247 6.01 14.30 -11.37
N SER A 248 6.57 14.11 -10.18
CA SER A 248 6.19 14.78 -8.95
C SER A 248 6.22 16.30 -9.03
N ALA A 249 5.33 16.95 -8.26
CA ALA A 249 5.43 18.36 -7.86
C ALA A 249 4.81 18.53 -6.45
N PRO A 250 5.22 19.53 -5.67
CA PRO A 250 6.56 19.88 -5.19
C PRO A 250 6.90 19.15 -3.87
N THR A 251 8.19 19.17 -3.53
CA THR A 251 8.77 18.77 -2.23
C THR A 251 8.00 19.34 -1.03
N ALA A 252 7.76 18.51 -0.01
CA ALA A 252 7.30 18.93 1.30
C ALA A 252 8.04 20.18 1.79
N ALA A 253 7.37 21.04 2.56
CA ALA A 253 7.99 22.22 3.15
C ALA A 253 9.31 21.84 3.81
N VAL A 254 10.39 22.54 3.44
CA VAL A 254 11.73 22.22 3.95
C VAL A 254 11.73 22.43 5.47
N SER A 255 11.98 21.36 6.22
CA SER A 255 11.98 21.41 7.69
C SER A 255 13.03 22.37 8.21
N ALA A 256 12.64 23.18 9.20
CA ALA A 256 13.54 24.10 9.88
C ALA A 256 14.60 23.37 10.72
N VAL A 257 14.28 22.18 11.23
CA VAL A 257 15.20 21.33 12.01
C VAL A 257 16.33 20.82 11.12
N ILE A 258 16.02 20.12 10.02
CA ILE A 258 17.04 19.52 9.15
C ILE A 258 17.82 20.57 8.34
N SER A 259 17.22 21.74 8.09
CA SER A 259 17.90 22.87 7.46
C SER A 259 18.84 23.61 8.40
N SER A 260 18.75 23.36 9.71
CA SER A 260 19.61 24.01 10.70
C SER A 260 21.01 23.42 10.64
N PRO A 261 22.07 24.25 10.59
CA PRO A 261 23.46 23.77 10.73
C PRO A 261 23.71 23.04 12.06
N ALA A 262 22.87 23.22 13.07
CA ALA A 262 22.94 22.48 14.32
C ALA A 262 22.65 20.99 14.13
N TRP A 263 21.75 20.62 13.20
CA TRP A 263 21.49 19.21 12.87
C TRP A 263 22.73 18.51 12.31
N GLU A 264 23.43 19.14 11.36
CA GLU A 264 24.69 18.60 10.81
C GLU A 264 25.79 18.45 11.87
N ARG A 265 25.88 19.40 12.81
CA ARG A 265 26.83 19.29 13.93
C ARG A 265 26.44 18.16 14.89
N LEU A 266 25.16 18.01 15.19
CA LEU A 266 24.65 16.93 16.03
C LEU A 266 25.01 15.57 15.43
N THR A 267 24.68 15.34 14.16
CA THR A 267 24.99 14.07 13.48
C THR A 267 26.49 13.83 13.42
N THR A 268 27.29 14.84 13.07
CA THR A 268 28.76 14.73 13.05
C THR A 268 29.34 14.34 14.41
N ALA A 269 28.85 14.94 15.50
CA ALA A 269 29.32 14.64 16.85
C ALA A 269 28.94 13.21 17.28
N VAL A 270 27.71 12.78 16.97
CA VAL A 270 27.22 11.42 17.24
C VAL A 270 28.04 10.38 16.47
N GLU A 271 28.27 10.59 15.16
CA GLU A 271 29.08 9.70 14.33
C GLU A 271 30.53 9.60 14.81
N ALA A 272 31.10 10.70 15.30
CA ALA A 272 32.45 10.72 15.88
C ALA A 272 32.53 10.04 17.25
N LEU A 273 31.43 10.01 18.02
CA LEU A 273 31.34 9.33 19.31
C LEU A 273 31.17 7.80 19.15
N ARG A 274 30.40 7.37 18.15
CA ARG A 274 30.05 5.96 17.88
C ARG A 274 31.23 4.98 17.92
N PRO A 275 32.39 5.21 17.25
CA PRO A 275 33.52 4.28 17.27
C PRO A 275 34.24 4.19 18.63
N LEU A 276 33.96 5.09 19.57
CA LEU A 276 34.51 5.06 20.92
C LEU A 276 33.69 4.18 21.88
N GLN A 277 32.50 3.73 21.46
CA GLN A 277 31.57 2.98 22.31
C GLN A 277 31.78 1.46 22.24
N ALA A 278 31.62 0.80 23.38
CA ALA A 278 31.46 -0.65 23.49
C ALA A 278 30.03 -1.08 23.13
N LYS A 279 29.77 -2.39 23.14
CA LYS A 279 28.45 -2.95 22.79
C LYS A 279 27.30 -2.49 23.71
N ASP A 280 27.60 -2.23 24.97
CA ASP A 280 26.64 -1.77 25.98
C ASP A 280 26.50 -0.23 26.00
N GLY A 281 27.25 0.48 25.14
CA GLY A 281 27.24 1.92 25.01
C GLY A 281 28.29 2.66 25.83
N SER A 282 28.99 1.99 26.76
CA SER A 282 30.10 2.59 27.52
C SER A 282 31.26 3.03 26.64
N ILE A 283 32.09 3.99 27.08
CA ILE A 283 33.24 4.45 26.30
C ILE A 283 34.47 3.59 26.60
N VAL A 284 35.02 3.00 25.54
CA VAL A 284 36.32 2.27 25.55
C VAL A 284 37.42 3.03 24.80
N GLY A 285 37.05 4.09 24.07
CA GLY A 285 37.97 5.01 23.40
C GLY A 285 38.53 6.10 24.31
N ASP A 286 39.08 7.15 23.70
CA ASP A 286 39.64 8.31 24.42
C ASP A 286 38.52 9.12 25.14
N PRO A 287 38.52 9.17 26.48
CA PRO A 287 37.50 9.89 27.25
C PRO A 287 37.48 11.41 27.01
N ASP A 288 38.62 12.03 26.70
CA ASP A 288 38.68 13.47 26.44
C ASP A 288 38.01 13.80 25.10
N VAL A 289 38.21 12.93 24.09
CA VAL A 289 37.51 13.03 22.80
C VAL A 289 36.01 12.79 22.98
N ALA A 290 35.61 11.76 23.74
CA ALA A 290 34.20 11.48 24.02
C ALA A 290 33.53 12.66 24.74
N SER A 291 34.21 13.26 25.72
CA SER A 291 33.76 14.47 26.42
C SER A 291 33.53 15.64 25.47
N ALA A 292 34.44 15.86 24.52
CA ALA A 292 34.27 16.91 23.51
C ALA A 292 33.04 16.66 22.62
N ARG A 293 32.81 15.42 22.18
CA ARG A 293 31.63 15.06 21.37
C ARG A 293 30.32 15.21 22.14
N VAL A 294 30.30 14.85 23.41
CA VAL A 294 29.12 15.05 24.27
C VAL A 294 28.77 16.54 24.41
N GLU A 295 29.76 17.42 24.60
CA GLU A 295 29.50 18.86 24.65
C GLU A 295 29.02 19.43 23.30
N GLU A 296 29.53 18.91 22.18
CA GLU A 296 29.03 19.27 20.84
C GLU A 296 27.57 18.84 20.64
N ILE A 297 27.21 17.62 21.08
CA ILE A 297 25.82 17.11 21.08
C ILE A 297 24.91 18.03 21.89
N VAL A 298 25.30 18.35 23.13
CA VAL A 298 24.54 19.23 24.04
C VAL A 298 24.38 20.64 23.47
N ALA A 299 25.43 21.21 22.87
CA ALA A 299 25.36 22.52 22.23
C ALA A 299 24.38 22.51 21.05
N ALA A 300 24.46 21.50 20.18
CA ALA A 300 23.57 21.36 19.04
C ALA A 300 22.09 21.19 19.46
N LEU A 301 21.82 20.41 20.51
CA LEU A 301 20.46 20.25 21.04
C LEU A 301 19.85 21.57 21.54
N HIS A 302 20.62 22.40 22.25
CA HIS A 302 20.13 23.73 22.67
C HIS A 302 19.88 24.67 21.49
N GLU A 303 20.67 24.57 20.42
CA GLU A 303 20.44 25.36 19.20
C GLU A 303 19.22 24.88 18.41
N LEU A 304 18.86 23.60 18.50
CA LEU A 304 17.66 23.04 17.88
C LEU A 304 16.39 23.28 18.72
N ALA A 305 16.51 23.47 20.04
CA ALA A 305 15.38 23.63 20.95
C ALA A 305 14.31 24.68 20.52
N PRO A 306 14.66 25.84 19.93
CA PRO A 306 13.67 26.80 19.44
C PRO A 306 12.74 26.26 18.34
N HIS A 307 13.16 25.22 17.62
CA HIS A 307 12.35 24.58 16.56
C HIS A 307 11.40 23.50 17.11
N VAL A 308 11.64 23.02 18.33
CA VAL A 308 10.89 21.93 18.96
C VAL A 308 10.52 22.29 20.40
N LEU A 309 9.84 23.42 20.57
CA LEU A 309 9.53 24.01 21.89
C LEU A 309 8.77 23.05 22.83
N HIS A 310 7.97 22.14 22.28
CA HIS A 310 7.27 21.09 23.05
C HIS A 310 8.21 20.06 23.67
N GLN A 311 9.47 19.98 23.22
CA GLN A 311 10.50 19.09 23.76
C GLN A 311 11.43 19.76 24.77
N ALA A 312 11.10 20.95 25.30
CA ALA A 312 12.00 21.69 26.20
C ALA A 312 12.44 20.86 27.42
N GLU A 313 11.51 20.17 28.08
CA GLU A 313 11.80 19.30 29.24
C GLU A 313 12.68 18.11 28.84
N TYR A 314 12.39 17.48 27.70
CA TYR A 314 13.21 16.41 27.14
C TYR A 314 14.64 16.87 26.83
N ILE A 315 14.82 18.03 26.19
CA ILE A 315 16.14 18.57 25.82
C ILE A 315 16.96 18.90 27.08
N GLU A 316 16.34 19.41 28.13
CA GLU A 316 17.00 19.62 29.41
C GLU A 316 17.40 18.29 30.07
N ALA A 317 16.49 17.31 30.12
CA ALA A 317 16.75 16.00 30.71
C ALA A 317 17.86 15.25 29.97
N VAL A 318 17.82 15.18 28.63
CA VAL A 318 18.85 14.48 27.84
C VAL A 318 20.21 15.17 27.96
N THR A 319 20.23 16.50 28.07
CA THR A 319 21.46 17.27 28.35
C THR A 319 22.05 16.89 29.71
N ASN A 320 21.20 16.75 30.72
CA ASN A 320 21.64 16.36 32.06
C ASN A 320 22.15 14.92 32.10
N ASP A 321 21.47 13.98 31.43
CA ASP A 321 21.89 12.59 31.31
C ASP A 321 23.25 12.46 30.60
N PHE A 322 23.46 13.20 29.50
CA PHE A 322 24.75 13.27 28.81
C PHE A 322 25.89 13.77 29.71
N ARG A 323 25.65 14.85 30.47
CA ARG A 323 26.64 15.40 31.39
C ARG A 323 26.91 14.47 32.57
N ALA A 324 25.88 13.86 33.13
CA ALA A 324 26.01 12.88 34.20
C ALA A 324 26.80 11.64 33.74
N TRP A 325 26.53 11.16 32.52
CA TRP A 325 27.26 10.05 31.91
C TRP A 325 28.76 10.36 31.72
N ARG A 326 29.08 11.56 31.24
CA ARG A 326 30.47 12.06 31.17
C ARG A 326 31.11 12.16 32.56
N ASP A 327 30.47 12.86 33.48
CA ASP A 327 31.01 13.14 34.83
C ASP A 327 31.15 11.85 35.65
N GLY A 328 30.33 10.84 35.36
CA GLY A 328 30.42 9.48 35.88
C GLY A 328 31.49 8.61 35.23
N GLY A 329 32.29 9.15 34.30
CA GLY A 329 33.41 8.45 33.67
C GLY A 329 33.03 7.53 32.51
N PHE A 330 31.89 7.77 31.85
CA PHE A 330 31.43 7.05 30.67
C PHE A 330 31.24 5.53 30.85
N GLY A 331 30.66 5.12 31.99
CA GLY A 331 30.20 3.74 32.22
C GLY A 331 29.04 3.33 31.28
N VAL A 332 28.27 2.31 31.64
CA VAL A 332 27.04 1.99 30.87
C VAL A 332 26.08 3.19 30.95
N PRO A 333 25.59 3.72 29.82
CA PRO A 333 24.71 4.90 29.82
C PRO A 333 23.38 4.61 30.52
N ASP A 334 22.87 5.62 31.23
CA ASP A 334 21.55 5.64 31.84
C ASP A 334 20.83 6.92 31.42
N PHE A 335 19.83 6.77 30.55
CA PHE A 335 19.04 7.86 29.97
C PHE A 335 17.57 7.73 30.36
N LEU A 336 17.29 7.16 31.54
CA LEU A 336 15.91 6.97 31.98
C LEU A 336 15.19 8.30 32.22
N ASP A 337 15.87 9.33 32.71
CA ASP A 337 15.22 10.60 33.04
C ASP A 337 14.82 11.35 31.74
N SER A 338 15.67 11.31 30.71
CA SER A 338 15.33 11.78 29.37
C SER A 338 14.26 10.94 28.67
N LEU A 339 14.28 9.61 28.82
CA LEU A 339 13.24 8.75 28.27
C LEU A 339 11.86 9.06 28.87
N MET A 340 11.81 9.29 30.18
CA MET A 340 10.57 9.60 30.92
C MET A 340 10.03 11.02 30.67
N THR A 341 10.75 11.87 29.91
CA THR A 341 10.30 13.22 29.52
C THR A 341 10.02 13.32 28.03
N PHE A 342 10.39 12.31 27.24
CA PHE A 342 10.08 12.23 25.83
C PHE A 342 8.70 11.57 25.62
N HIS A 343 7.69 12.41 25.39
CA HIS A 343 6.28 11.99 25.26
C HIS A 343 5.66 12.36 23.89
N PRO A 344 6.08 11.73 22.78
CA PRO A 344 5.51 12.00 21.47
C PRO A 344 4.01 11.67 21.36
N GLU A 345 3.54 10.66 22.11
CA GLU A 345 2.12 10.27 22.19
C GLU A 345 1.22 11.38 22.76
N SER A 346 1.78 12.24 23.62
CA SER A 346 1.04 13.34 24.24
C SER A 346 0.85 14.54 23.30
N VAL A 347 1.57 14.58 22.17
CA VAL A 347 1.58 15.69 21.22
C VAL A 347 1.41 15.20 19.78
N ARG A 348 0.45 14.30 19.54
CA ARG A 348 0.08 13.80 18.21
C ARG A 348 -0.65 14.87 17.38
N ARG A 349 0.12 15.79 16.79
CA ARG A 349 -0.37 16.78 15.81
C ARG A 349 0.25 16.45 14.46
N ASP A 350 -0.55 16.45 13.40
CA ASP A 350 -0.01 16.17 12.07
C ASP A 350 1.15 17.11 11.71
N GLY A 351 2.24 16.53 11.21
CA GLY A 351 3.40 17.28 10.78
C GLY A 351 4.31 17.83 11.89
N ILE A 352 4.03 17.55 13.16
CA ILE A 352 4.91 17.98 14.25
C ILE A 352 6.27 17.29 14.17
N GLU A 353 7.34 18.08 14.30
CA GLU A 353 8.72 17.60 14.18
C GLU A 353 9.32 17.36 15.56
N HIS A 354 10.17 16.33 15.70
CA HIS A 354 10.91 16.02 16.91
C HIS A 354 12.38 15.76 16.60
N VAL A 355 13.26 16.16 17.50
CA VAL A 355 14.66 15.74 17.57
C VAL A 355 14.79 14.69 18.66
N VAL A 356 15.34 13.53 18.33
CA VAL A 356 15.49 12.39 19.26
C VAL A 356 16.95 11.97 19.28
N VAL A 357 17.54 11.92 20.48
CA VAL A 357 18.91 11.48 20.71
C VAL A 357 18.95 10.57 21.94
N PHE A 358 19.38 9.33 21.76
CA PHE A 358 19.52 8.36 22.84
C PHE A 358 20.69 7.39 22.56
N PRO A 359 21.34 6.85 23.61
CA PRO A 359 22.07 5.60 23.51
C PRO A 359 21.08 4.44 23.38
N MET A 360 20.97 3.85 22.20
CA MET A 360 19.99 2.80 21.88
C MET A 360 20.53 1.78 20.89
N TYR A 361 19.88 0.62 20.82
CA TYR A 361 20.02 -0.31 19.69
C TYR A 361 18.87 -0.08 18.70
N THR A 362 19.02 -0.53 17.44
CA THR A 362 17.94 -0.45 16.45
C THR A 362 17.44 -1.86 16.11
N GLN A 363 16.14 -2.11 16.29
CA GLN A 363 15.52 -3.41 15.96
C GLN A 363 15.68 -3.69 14.46
N ASN A 364 16.02 -4.92 14.06
CA ASN A 364 16.34 -5.27 12.67
C ASN A 364 17.48 -4.42 12.06
N GLY A 365 18.35 -3.84 12.90
CA GLY A 365 19.46 -2.99 12.51
C GLY A 365 20.72 -3.26 13.34
N ASN A 366 21.18 -2.26 14.09
CA ASN A 366 22.37 -2.32 14.92
C ASN A 366 22.04 -2.88 16.32
N PRO A 367 22.57 -4.05 16.72
CA PRO A 367 22.29 -4.65 18.02
C PRO A 367 23.08 -4.02 19.17
N ASN A 368 24.07 -3.16 18.87
CA ASN A 368 24.86 -2.48 19.90
C ASN A 368 24.15 -1.21 20.35
N ARG A 369 24.27 -0.88 21.63
CA ARG A 369 23.80 0.42 22.16
C ARG A 369 24.77 1.50 21.74
N ASN A 370 24.41 2.29 20.75
CA ASN A 370 25.17 3.46 20.32
C ASN A 370 24.35 4.72 20.55
N VAL A 371 25.02 5.85 20.78
CA VAL A 371 24.30 7.13 20.68
C VAL A 371 23.88 7.29 19.23
N GLU A 372 22.60 7.51 19.00
CA GLU A 372 22.02 7.73 17.67
C GLU A 372 21.12 8.97 17.74
N ALA A 373 21.11 9.75 16.65
CA ALA A 373 20.25 10.91 16.49
C ALA A 373 19.31 10.70 15.30
N VAL A 374 18.02 10.94 15.53
CA VAL A 374 16.98 10.88 14.50
C VAL A 374 16.06 12.08 14.64
N THR A 375 15.71 12.68 13.50
CA THR A 375 14.65 13.68 13.39
C THR A 375 13.45 13.04 12.73
N ILE A 376 12.31 13.16 13.40
CA ILE A 376 11.07 12.51 13.00
C ILE A 376 9.96 13.54 12.84
N ARG A 377 9.01 13.25 11.96
CA ARG A 377 7.75 13.97 11.86
C ARG A 377 6.61 13.01 12.18
N THR A 378 5.66 13.42 13.03
CA THR A 378 4.48 12.60 13.30
C THR A 378 3.47 12.74 12.16
N VAL A 379 2.88 11.62 11.74
CA VAL A 379 1.84 11.54 10.71
C VAL A 379 0.50 11.30 11.40
N TRP A 380 -0.24 12.36 11.70
CA TRP A 380 -1.46 12.26 12.52
C TRP A 380 -2.63 13.06 11.92
N PRO A 381 -3.03 12.74 10.67
CA PRO A 381 -4.12 13.44 10.01
C PRO A 381 -5.44 13.27 10.78
N ASP A 382 -6.37 14.22 10.59
CA ASP A 382 -7.63 14.28 11.35
C ASP A 382 -8.43 12.97 11.29
N TRP A 383 -8.41 12.26 10.16
CA TRP A 383 -9.13 10.99 9.99
C TRP A 383 -8.53 9.86 10.85
N ILE A 384 -7.22 9.83 11.08
CA ILE A 384 -6.59 8.88 12.02
C ILE A 384 -6.95 9.24 13.45
N ALA A 385 -6.90 10.54 13.79
CA ALA A 385 -7.28 11.02 15.12
C ALA A 385 -8.73 10.65 15.46
N GLU A 386 -9.64 10.77 14.49
CA GLU A 386 -11.05 10.37 14.63
C GLU A 386 -11.17 8.86 14.84
N LEU A 387 -10.55 8.05 13.98
CA LEU A 387 -10.60 6.58 14.10
C LEU A 387 -10.06 6.07 15.45
N GLU A 388 -8.95 6.61 15.93
CA GLU A 388 -8.37 6.25 17.23
C GLU A 388 -9.29 6.63 18.39
N ALA A 389 -9.91 7.81 18.32
CA ALA A 389 -10.80 8.30 19.36
C ALA A 389 -12.14 7.55 19.44
N THR A 390 -12.63 6.98 18.33
CA THR A 390 -13.97 6.38 18.27
C THR A 390 -13.99 4.86 18.25
N SER A 391 -13.01 4.22 17.59
CA SER A 391 -13.14 2.82 17.17
C SER A 391 -11.89 1.99 17.45
N TYR A 392 -10.70 2.59 17.35
CA TYR A 392 -9.41 1.90 17.47
C TYR A 392 -8.52 2.56 18.51
N ASP A 393 -8.95 2.52 19.77
CA ASP A 393 -8.18 3.08 20.89
C ASP A 393 -6.76 2.50 20.94
N ASN A 394 -5.78 3.38 20.81
CA ASN A 394 -4.37 3.03 20.85
C ASN A 394 -3.53 4.25 21.25
N ALA A 395 -3.56 4.56 22.54
CA ALA A 395 -2.91 5.75 23.10
C ALA A 395 -1.38 5.74 22.91
N ALA A 396 -0.76 4.57 22.75
CA ALA A 396 0.70 4.44 22.60
C ALA A 396 1.17 4.55 21.15
N PHE A 397 0.28 4.39 20.17
CA PHE A 397 0.65 4.40 18.75
C PHE A 397 1.06 5.81 18.28
N VAL A 398 2.28 5.90 17.72
CA VAL A 398 2.83 7.11 17.12
C VAL A 398 3.39 6.79 15.73
N PRO A 399 2.61 6.97 14.65
CA PRO A 399 3.12 6.89 13.29
C PRO A 399 4.05 8.06 12.99
N ILE A 400 5.23 7.75 12.48
CA ILE A 400 6.32 8.71 12.27
C ILE A 400 6.94 8.53 10.89
N GLU A 401 7.61 9.56 10.40
CA GLU A 401 8.44 9.50 9.19
C GLU A 401 9.84 10.04 9.45
N PHE A 402 10.82 9.55 8.69
CA PHE A 402 12.19 10.07 8.76
C PHE A 402 12.31 11.43 8.08
N MET A 403 12.89 12.39 8.80
CA MET A 403 13.38 13.64 8.21
C MET A 403 14.91 13.63 8.05
N GLY A 404 15.60 12.86 8.90
CA GLY A 404 17.05 12.77 8.97
C GLY A 404 17.47 11.80 10.07
N PHE A 405 18.60 11.12 9.90
CA PHE A 405 19.10 10.15 10.89
C PHE A 405 20.62 9.94 10.80
N THR A 406 21.21 9.45 11.88
CA THR A 406 22.59 8.90 11.93
C THR A 406 22.64 7.46 11.43
N SER A 407 23.83 6.98 11.09
CA SER A 407 24.09 5.70 10.43
C SER A 407 23.63 4.44 11.21
N GLY A 408 23.21 4.55 12.47
CA GLY A 408 22.49 3.45 13.15
C GLY A 408 21.09 3.16 12.59
N TYR A 409 20.49 4.12 11.89
CA TYR A 409 19.24 3.97 11.15
C TYR A 409 19.43 3.78 9.64
N ASP A 410 20.67 3.76 9.14
CA ASP A 410 21.00 3.25 7.80
C ASP A 410 20.94 1.71 7.80
N THR A 411 19.75 1.18 8.12
CA THR A 411 19.44 -0.23 8.34
C THR A 411 18.03 -0.54 7.82
N HIS A 412 17.50 -1.73 8.12
CA HIS A 412 16.09 -2.07 7.88
C HIS A 412 15.20 -1.77 9.09
N SER A 413 15.73 -1.14 10.14
CA SER A 413 14.93 -0.73 11.30
C SER A 413 13.85 0.26 10.88
N ALA A 414 12.61 -0.03 11.22
CA ALA A 414 11.47 0.83 10.92
C ALA A 414 10.65 1.14 12.19
N VAL A 415 11.30 1.08 13.34
CA VAL A 415 10.69 1.41 14.62
C VAL A 415 11.60 2.29 15.47
N LEU A 416 10.99 3.08 16.34
CA LEU A 416 11.63 3.79 17.44
C LEU A 416 10.83 3.40 18.68
N PHE A 417 11.37 2.49 19.48
CA PHE A 417 10.70 2.01 20.69
C PHE A 417 11.49 2.38 21.95
N PRO A 418 10.81 2.78 23.03
CA PRO A 418 11.47 3.21 24.26
C PRO A 418 12.28 2.08 24.92
N GLU A 419 11.94 0.82 24.69
CA GLU A 419 12.68 -0.34 25.19
C GLU A 419 14.12 -0.48 24.66
N THR A 420 14.44 0.18 23.55
CA THR A 420 15.77 0.08 22.94
C THR A 420 16.80 0.98 23.63
N VAL A 421 16.31 1.98 24.38
CA VAL A 421 17.12 2.99 25.08
C VAL A 421 17.85 2.38 26.26
N ALA A 422 19.07 2.85 26.50
CA ALA A 422 19.86 2.43 27.64
C ALA A 422 19.37 3.11 28.93
N THR A 423 18.78 2.32 29.82
CA THR A 423 18.27 2.77 31.12
C THR A 423 18.79 1.90 32.26
N ARG A 424 18.85 2.47 33.48
CA ARG A 424 19.17 1.76 34.72
C ARG A 424 18.17 0.66 35.07
N GLU A 425 16.91 0.83 34.69
CA GLU A 425 15.81 -0.10 34.93
C GLU A 425 14.76 -0.02 33.82
N VAL A 426 13.91 -1.05 33.72
CA VAL A 426 12.80 -1.05 32.76
C VAL A 426 11.57 -0.41 33.39
N VAL A 427 10.97 0.54 32.68
CA VAL A 427 9.74 1.24 33.05
C VAL A 427 8.58 0.85 32.14
N PRO A 428 7.32 1.09 32.56
CA PRO A 428 6.19 1.04 31.63
C PRO A 428 6.38 2.06 30.51
N PHE A 429 6.17 1.62 29.28
CA PHE A 429 6.29 2.45 28.08
C PHE A 429 4.93 3.05 27.72
N SER A 430 4.93 4.31 27.28
CA SER A 430 3.71 5.04 26.90
C SER A 430 3.59 5.31 25.41
N TRP A 431 4.60 4.95 24.62
CA TRP A 431 4.62 5.23 23.19
C TRP A 431 5.42 4.17 22.40
N GLY A 432 5.05 3.98 21.14
CA GLY A 432 5.76 3.18 20.15
C GLY A 432 5.75 3.91 18.81
N GLY A 433 6.94 4.24 18.31
CA GLY A 433 7.13 4.92 17.04
C GLY A 433 7.27 3.94 15.88
N ILE A 434 6.44 4.02 14.85
CA ILE A 434 6.55 3.20 13.64
C ILE A 434 6.81 4.10 12.41
N PHE A 435 7.91 3.82 11.70
CA PHE A 435 8.32 4.59 10.53
C PHE A 435 7.52 4.21 9.27
N CYS A 436 6.29 4.72 9.20
CA CYS A 436 5.33 4.44 8.13
C CYS A 436 5.86 4.81 6.74
N ASP A 437 6.69 5.85 6.62
CA ASP A 437 7.32 6.24 5.35
C ASP A 437 8.29 5.16 4.83
N ARG A 438 9.09 4.60 5.73
CA ARG A 438 10.06 3.55 5.45
C ARG A 438 9.36 2.22 5.17
N GLU A 439 8.38 1.83 5.97
CA GLU A 439 7.60 0.61 5.71
C GLU A 439 6.92 0.68 4.34
N ALA A 440 6.26 1.80 4.01
CA ALA A 440 5.69 2.03 2.69
C ALA A 440 6.73 1.98 1.57
N ALA A 441 7.89 2.63 1.73
CA ALA A 441 8.93 2.63 0.69
C ALA A 441 9.52 1.23 0.45
N ARG A 442 9.74 0.46 1.53
CA ARG A 442 10.21 -0.93 1.47
C ARG A 442 9.18 -1.84 0.82
N PHE A 443 7.93 -1.73 1.25
CA PHE A 443 6.78 -2.43 0.68
C PHE A 443 6.74 -2.23 -0.83
N ARG A 444 6.68 -0.98 -1.28
CA ARG A 444 6.58 -0.62 -2.70
C ARG A 444 7.72 -1.23 -3.51
N ARG A 445 8.96 -1.07 -3.04
CA ARG A 445 10.16 -1.54 -3.73
C ARG A 445 10.25 -3.07 -3.82
N VAL A 446 10.02 -3.76 -2.71
CA VAL A 446 10.16 -5.23 -2.65
C VAL A 446 8.98 -5.91 -3.35
N SER A 447 7.75 -5.43 -3.13
CA SER A 447 6.55 -5.99 -3.76
C SER A 447 6.54 -5.77 -5.27
N ARG A 448 7.01 -4.61 -5.77
CA ARG A 448 7.23 -4.39 -7.21
C ARG A 448 8.22 -5.42 -7.79
N ALA A 449 9.39 -5.57 -7.17
CA ALA A 449 10.38 -6.52 -7.63
C ALA A 449 9.89 -7.98 -7.58
N ALA A 450 9.08 -8.32 -6.57
CA ALA A 450 8.44 -9.62 -6.48
C ALA A 450 7.42 -9.83 -7.61
N ALA A 451 6.53 -8.87 -7.85
CA ALA A 451 5.55 -8.92 -8.93
C ALA A 451 6.23 -9.10 -10.29
N ASP A 452 7.27 -8.32 -10.58
CA ASP A 452 8.04 -8.41 -11.82
C ASP A 452 8.73 -9.79 -11.95
N ARG A 453 9.38 -10.24 -10.87
CA ARG A 453 10.09 -11.53 -10.84
C ARG A 453 9.15 -12.71 -11.07
N LEU A 454 7.94 -12.60 -10.55
CA LEU A 454 6.89 -13.61 -10.58
C LEU A 454 5.93 -13.43 -11.76
N ARG A 455 6.12 -12.40 -12.60
CA ARG A 455 5.22 -12.05 -13.71
C ARG A 455 3.76 -11.96 -13.26
N LEU A 456 3.54 -11.45 -12.05
CA LEU A 456 2.21 -11.30 -11.48
C LEU A 456 1.50 -10.16 -12.22
N ALA A 457 0.34 -10.47 -12.80
CA ALA A 457 -0.55 -9.44 -13.33
C ALA A 457 -1.23 -8.72 -12.16
N LEU A 458 -0.97 -7.43 -12.02
CA LEU A 458 -1.43 -6.62 -10.89
C LEU A 458 -2.82 -6.03 -11.16
N PRO A 459 -3.74 -6.07 -10.18
CA PRO A 459 -4.94 -5.27 -10.22
C PRO A 459 -4.59 -3.78 -10.17
N PRO A 460 -5.42 -2.90 -10.76
CA PRO A 460 -5.16 -1.46 -10.79
C PRO A 460 -4.89 -0.84 -9.42
N GLU A 461 -5.63 -1.25 -8.40
CA GLU A 461 -5.51 -0.76 -7.02
C GLU A 461 -4.14 -1.14 -6.41
N ALA A 462 -3.68 -2.38 -6.61
CA ALA A 462 -2.37 -2.81 -6.13
C ALA A 462 -1.27 -2.07 -6.88
N GLU A 463 -1.43 -1.85 -8.18
CA GLU A 463 -0.46 -1.07 -8.93
C GLU A 463 -0.40 0.40 -8.46
N MET A 464 -1.56 1.01 -8.22
CA MET A 464 -1.65 2.37 -7.71
C MET A 464 -0.96 2.51 -6.35
N LEU A 465 -1.16 1.54 -5.45
CA LEU A 465 -0.50 1.46 -4.15
C LEU A 465 1.02 1.35 -4.29
N LEU A 466 1.50 0.52 -5.22
CA LEU A 466 2.94 0.36 -5.48
C LEU A 466 3.57 1.62 -6.09
N ASN A 467 2.81 2.43 -6.82
CA ASN A 467 3.34 3.60 -7.53
C ASN A 467 3.26 4.90 -6.69
N HIS A 468 2.43 4.98 -5.64
CA HIS A 468 2.23 6.20 -4.85
C HIS A 468 2.72 6.07 -3.40
N GLN A 469 3.78 6.81 -3.06
CA GLN A 469 4.34 6.80 -1.70
C GLN A 469 3.34 7.25 -0.63
N ALA A 470 2.63 8.36 -0.86
CA ALA A 470 1.72 8.92 0.12
C ALA A 470 0.56 7.96 0.42
N LEU A 471 -0.06 7.40 -0.62
CA LEU A 471 -1.11 6.38 -0.48
C LEU A 471 -0.62 5.16 0.31
N ALA A 472 0.58 4.64 -0.01
CA ALA A 472 1.16 3.53 0.73
C ALA A 472 1.42 3.91 2.19
N GLN A 473 1.98 5.08 2.47
CA GLN A 473 2.24 5.56 3.82
C GLN A 473 0.95 5.66 4.64
N GLU A 474 -0.10 6.31 4.11
CA GLU A 474 -1.41 6.38 4.76
C GLU A 474 -2.04 5.00 4.99
N THR A 475 -1.85 4.07 4.04
CA THR A 475 -2.28 2.67 4.16
C THR A 475 -1.61 1.99 5.34
N PHE A 476 -0.28 2.16 5.51
CA PHE A 476 0.46 1.60 6.65
C PHE A 476 0.03 2.24 7.97
N VAL A 477 -0.25 3.54 8.01
CA VAL A 477 -0.76 4.20 9.23
C VAL A 477 -2.10 3.61 9.67
N LEU A 478 -3.03 3.35 8.74
CA LEU A 478 -4.30 2.69 9.06
C LEU A 478 -4.09 1.23 9.48
N TRP A 479 -3.23 0.49 8.77
CA TRP A 479 -2.92 -0.89 9.11
C TRP A 479 -2.37 -0.98 10.53
N ASP A 480 -1.32 -0.23 10.85
CA ASP A 480 -0.64 -0.28 12.15
C ASP A 480 -1.59 0.12 13.29
N LEU A 481 -2.46 1.13 13.10
CA LEU A 481 -3.46 1.53 14.11
C LEU A 481 -4.35 0.35 14.52
N VAL A 482 -4.88 -0.39 13.54
CA VAL A 482 -5.80 -1.52 13.77
C VAL A 482 -5.04 -2.77 14.24
N HIS A 483 -3.88 -3.04 13.63
CA HIS A 483 -3.03 -4.18 13.96
C HIS A 483 -2.54 -4.11 15.41
N ASP A 484 -1.89 -3.02 15.80
CA ASP A 484 -1.27 -2.89 17.13
C ASP A 484 -2.31 -2.98 18.24
N ARG A 485 -3.49 -2.38 18.00
CA ARG A 485 -4.63 -2.50 18.93
C ARG A 485 -5.02 -3.96 19.13
N THR A 486 -4.97 -4.77 18.08
CA THR A 486 -5.43 -6.17 18.10
C THR A 486 -4.60 -7.04 19.03
N HIS A 487 -3.31 -6.73 19.26
CA HIS A 487 -2.51 -7.46 20.24
C HIS A 487 -3.16 -7.49 21.63
N SER A 488 -3.74 -6.38 22.07
CA SER A 488 -4.35 -6.25 23.40
C SER A 488 -5.84 -6.63 23.47
N HIS A 489 -6.41 -7.15 22.38
CA HIS A 489 -7.85 -7.43 22.24
C HIS A 489 -8.15 -8.84 21.71
N GLY A 490 -9.37 -9.34 21.98
CA GLY A 490 -9.86 -10.64 21.51
C GLY A 490 -9.61 -11.80 22.48
N ASP A 491 -9.77 -13.04 21.99
CA ASP A 491 -9.53 -14.26 22.75
C ASP A 491 -8.01 -14.52 22.91
N LEU A 492 -7.57 -14.80 24.14
CA LEU A 492 -6.14 -14.89 24.51
C LEU A 492 -5.34 -13.66 24.02
N PRO A 493 -5.70 -12.44 24.44
CA PRO A 493 -4.98 -11.25 24.03
C PRO A 493 -3.52 -11.38 24.48
N PHE A 494 -2.60 -11.04 23.59
CA PHE A 494 -1.20 -11.00 23.91
C PHE A 494 -0.98 -9.81 24.85
N ASP A 495 -0.67 -10.10 26.12
CA ASP A 495 -0.35 -9.05 27.07
C ASP A 495 0.91 -8.30 26.57
N PRO A 496 0.89 -6.95 26.43
CA PRO A 496 2.02 -6.16 25.93
C PRO A 496 3.29 -6.29 26.80
N PHE A 497 3.20 -6.82 28.02
CA PHE A 497 4.35 -7.17 28.86
C PHE A 497 4.91 -8.59 28.57
N MET A 498 4.29 -9.37 27.69
CA MET A 498 4.68 -10.74 27.29
C MET A 498 5.78 -10.82 26.22
N ILE A 499 6.25 -9.71 25.65
CA ILE A 499 7.46 -9.70 24.78
C ILE A 499 8.68 -10.33 25.50
N LYS A 500 8.64 -10.40 26.84
CA LYS A 500 9.64 -11.06 27.69
C LYS A 500 9.34 -12.53 28.01
N GLN A 501 8.19 -13.07 27.62
CA GLN A 501 7.83 -14.46 27.87
C GLN A 501 8.41 -15.37 26.80
N ARG A 502 9.40 -16.16 27.20
CA ARG A 502 10.02 -17.18 26.36
C ARG A 502 8.98 -18.19 25.87
N MET A 503 8.64 -18.14 24.59
CA MET A 503 7.80 -19.11 23.90
C MET A 503 8.42 -19.56 22.56
N PRO A 504 7.91 -20.64 21.95
CA PRO A 504 8.36 -21.06 20.63
C PRO A 504 8.02 -20.02 19.55
N TYR A 505 8.87 -19.85 18.54
CA TYR A 505 8.74 -18.70 17.63
C TYR A 505 7.51 -18.74 16.72
N TRP A 506 6.91 -19.92 16.49
CA TRP A 506 5.63 -20.01 15.76
C TRP A 506 4.47 -19.40 16.53
N MET A 507 4.56 -19.26 17.86
CA MET A 507 3.55 -18.56 18.63
C MET A 507 3.59 -17.06 18.36
N TYR A 508 4.80 -16.46 18.23
CA TYR A 508 4.92 -15.08 17.76
C TYR A 508 4.40 -14.95 16.32
N GLY A 509 4.75 -15.90 15.44
CA GLY A 509 4.29 -15.86 14.05
C GLY A 509 2.77 -15.97 13.91
N LEU A 510 2.11 -16.79 14.74
CA LEU A 510 0.66 -16.88 14.79
C LEU A 510 0.01 -15.64 15.40
N GLU A 511 0.67 -14.97 16.34
CA GLU A 511 0.15 -13.74 16.93
C GLU A 511 0.16 -12.59 15.93
N GLU A 512 1.28 -12.39 15.24
CA GLU A 512 1.39 -11.41 14.14
C GLU A 512 0.38 -11.73 13.03
N LEU A 513 0.23 -13.01 12.69
CA LEU A 513 -0.77 -13.44 11.70
C LEU A 513 -2.20 -13.18 12.18
N ARG A 514 -2.52 -13.44 13.45
CA ARG A 514 -3.85 -13.19 14.03
C ARG A 514 -4.20 -11.71 13.94
N CYS A 515 -3.26 -10.83 14.28
CA CYS A 515 -3.47 -9.38 14.21
C CYS A 515 -3.70 -8.90 12.78
N ASP A 516 -2.94 -9.42 11.81
CA ASP A 516 -3.16 -9.11 10.39
C ASP A 516 -4.46 -9.67 9.83
N LEU A 517 -4.81 -10.92 10.15
CA LEU A 517 -6.08 -11.51 9.69
C LEU A 517 -7.29 -10.78 10.29
N SER A 518 -7.18 -10.36 11.55
CA SER A 518 -8.20 -9.54 12.20
C SER A 518 -8.30 -8.17 11.54
N THR A 519 -7.17 -7.52 11.26
CA THR A 519 -7.13 -6.23 10.55
C THR A 519 -7.72 -6.36 9.14
N PHE A 520 -7.34 -7.41 8.41
CA PHE A 520 -7.87 -7.71 7.09
C PHE A 520 -9.40 -7.84 7.12
N ARG A 521 -9.95 -8.61 8.07
CA ARG A 521 -11.41 -8.74 8.23
C ARG A 521 -12.08 -7.43 8.66
N GLU A 522 -11.46 -6.69 9.56
CA GLU A 522 -12.00 -5.43 10.08
C GLU A 522 -12.09 -4.35 8.99
N THR A 523 -11.15 -4.35 8.04
CA THR A 523 -11.19 -3.42 6.92
C THR A 523 -12.42 -3.59 6.03
N GLU A 524 -13.11 -4.73 6.03
CA GLU A 524 -14.40 -4.86 5.34
C GLU A 524 -15.49 -3.99 5.97
N GLN A 525 -15.49 -3.88 7.30
CA GLN A 525 -16.42 -3.01 8.02
C GLN A 525 -16.08 -1.55 7.73
N LEU A 526 -14.80 -1.20 7.75
CA LEU A 526 -14.32 0.14 7.42
C LEU A 526 -14.66 0.55 5.97
N GLU A 527 -14.49 -0.36 5.02
CA GLU A 527 -14.89 -0.15 3.62
C GLU A 527 -16.40 0.14 3.53
N SER A 528 -17.25 -0.64 4.23
CA SER A 528 -18.70 -0.40 4.26
C SER A 528 -19.10 0.94 4.90
N GLN A 529 -18.23 1.49 5.75
CA GLN A 529 -18.39 2.80 6.38
C GLN A 529 -17.82 3.95 5.52
N GLY A 530 -17.23 3.64 4.36
CA GLY A 530 -16.67 4.62 3.43
C GLY A 530 -15.20 4.96 3.66
N VAL A 531 -14.46 4.18 4.43
CA VAL A 531 -13.00 4.36 4.60
C VAL A 531 -12.28 3.87 3.34
N VAL A 532 -11.87 4.81 2.50
CA VAL A 532 -11.23 4.58 1.19
C VAL A 532 -9.96 3.73 1.27
N LEU A 533 -9.20 3.81 2.38
CA LEU A 533 -7.93 3.11 2.54
C LEU A 533 -8.08 1.59 2.81
N ALA A 534 -9.27 1.14 3.22
CA ALA A 534 -9.50 -0.23 3.65
C ALA A 534 -9.13 -1.31 2.60
N PRO A 535 -9.51 -1.19 1.31
CA PRO A 535 -9.06 -2.13 0.29
C PRO A 535 -7.53 -2.18 0.12
N TYR A 536 -6.85 -1.04 0.27
CA TYR A 536 -5.38 -0.97 0.16
C TYR A 536 -4.69 -1.65 1.32
N VAL A 537 -5.24 -1.60 2.54
CA VAL A 537 -4.71 -2.34 3.70
C VAL A 537 -4.74 -3.85 3.43
N ARG A 538 -5.84 -4.38 2.88
CA ARG A 538 -5.93 -5.81 2.50
C ARG A 538 -4.86 -6.20 1.48
N ILE A 539 -4.62 -5.35 0.48
CA ILE A 539 -3.55 -5.56 -0.51
C ILE A 539 -2.17 -5.50 0.16
N ALA A 540 -1.92 -4.53 1.05
CA ALA A 540 -0.65 -4.36 1.74
C ALA A 540 -0.31 -5.59 2.61
N ILE A 541 -1.26 -6.04 3.45
CA ILE A 541 -1.14 -7.27 4.25
C ILE A 541 -0.79 -8.45 3.36
N LEU A 542 -1.57 -8.64 2.28
CA LEU A 542 -1.37 -9.76 1.37
C LEU A 542 0.03 -9.73 0.76
N PHE A 543 0.48 -8.58 0.23
CA PHE A 543 1.75 -8.46 -0.46
C PHE A 543 2.95 -8.59 0.47
N ASP A 544 2.90 -8.04 1.68
CA ASP A 544 3.98 -8.22 2.65
C ASP A 544 4.09 -9.65 3.14
N ARG A 545 2.95 -10.27 3.46
CA ARG A 545 2.94 -11.67 3.90
C ARG A 545 3.28 -12.63 2.77
N LEU A 546 2.95 -12.31 1.52
CA LEU A 546 3.35 -13.14 0.37
C LEU A 546 4.79 -12.92 -0.07
N PHE A 547 5.33 -11.70 0.03
CA PHE A 547 6.60 -11.34 -0.61
C PHE A 547 7.66 -10.84 0.37
N ARG A 548 7.45 -9.70 1.04
CA ARG A 548 8.52 -9.03 1.80
C ARG A 548 8.92 -9.80 3.05
N PHE A 549 7.97 -10.19 3.90
CA PHE A 549 8.26 -10.81 5.18
C PHE A 549 8.93 -12.20 5.06
N PRO A 550 8.49 -13.12 4.17
CA PRO A 550 9.18 -14.40 3.99
C PRO A 550 10.59 -14.30 3.39
N THR A 551 10.93 -13.17 2.76
CA THR A 551 12.18 -13.01 2.02
C THR A 551 13.18 -12.07 2.68
N THR A 552 12.77 -11.35 3.73
CA THR A 552 13.61 -10.38 4.46
C THR A 552 14.12 -10.97 5.77
N GLY A 553 15.37 -10.64 6.13
CA GLY A 553 15.98 -11.04 7.40
C GLY A 553 16.64 -12.42 7.37
N GLU A 554 17.07 -12.90 8.53
CA GLU A 554 17.58 -14.27 8.66
C GLU A 554 16.44 -15.28 8.48
N ARG A 555 16.77 -16.47 7.97
CA ARG A 555 15.81 -17.58 7.88
C ARG A 555 15.45 -18.16 9.26
N VAL A 556 16.40 -18.13 10.19
CA VAL A 556 16.31 -18.77 11.50
C VAL A 556 15.37 -17.99 12.42
N ARG A 557 14.36 -18.68 12.98
CA ARG A 557 13.37 -18.12 13.93
C ARG A 557 12.67 -16.84 13.43
N ASN A 558 12.52 -16.70 12.11
CA ASN A 558 11.81 -15.58 11.49
C ASN A 558 10.29 -15.81 11.60
N TYR A 559 9.68 -15.22 12.63
CA TYR A 559 8.27 -15.39 12.90
C TYR A 559 7.37 -14.70 11.86
N ASP A 560 7.77 -13.53 11.36
CA ASP A 560 7.06 -12.83 10.29
C ASP A 560 7.09 -13.62 8.97
N GLY A 561 8.24 -14.20 8.66
CA GLY A 561 8.38 -15.09 7.51
C GLY A 561 7.53 -16.34 7.63
N LEU A 562 7.39 -16.92 8.83
CA LEU A 562 6.50 -18.07 9.06
C LEU A 562 5.03 -17.70 8.89
N ALA A 563 4.57 -16.56 9.41
CA ALA A 563 3.21 -16.06 9.18
C ALA A 563 2.91 -15.93 7.67
N GLY A 564 3.87 -15.41 6.91
CA GLY A 564 3.78 -15.33 5.44
C GLY A 564 3.72 -16.69 4.75
N GLN A 565 4.50 -17.68 5.22
CA GLN A 565 4.42 -19.05 4.71
C GLN A 565 3.05 -19.70 4.97
N ILE A 566 2.42 -19.41 6.11
CA ILE A 566 1.09 -19.93 6.46
C ILE A 566 0.03 -19.40 5.49
N ILE A 567 -0.02 -18.08 5.25
CA ILE A 567 -1.00 -17.51 4.31
C ILE A 567 -0.76 -18.02 2.88
N PHE A 568 0.50 -18.10 2.44
CA PHE A 568 0.83 -18.65 1.12
C PHE A 568 0.37 -20.09 0.98
N ALA A 569 0.70 -20.94 1.95
CA ALA A 569 0.32 -22.35 1.94
C ALA A 569 -1.20 -22.53 1.98
N TRP A 570 -1.91 -21.70 2.74
CA TRP A 570 -3.37 -21.69 2.80
C TRP A 570 -4.00 -21.33 1.44
N LEU A 571 -3.59 -20.21 0.85
CA LEU A 571 -4.12 -19.75 -0.44
C LEU A 571 -3.78 -20.73 -1.58
N HIS A 572 -2.58 -21.32 -1.54
CA HIS A 572 -2.17 -22.35 -2.49
C HIS A 572 -2.99 -23.65 -2.33
N LYS A 573 -3.21 -24.12 -1.10
CA LYS A 573 -4.03 -25.31 -0.80
C LYS A 573 -5.47 -25.16 -1.28
N ASN A 574 -5.99 -23.94 -1.30
CA ASN A 574 -7.35 -23.61 -1.74
C ASN A 574 -7.45 -23.18 -3.21
N ASP A 575 -6.39 -23.37 -4.01
CA ASP A 575 -6.33 -22.99 -5.43
C ASP A 575 -6.59 -21.50 -5.70
N VAL A 576 -6.37 -20.63 -4.71
CA VAL A 576 -6.46 -19.16 -4.88
C VAL A 576 -5.17 -18.60 -5.45
N ILE A 577 -4.03 -19.21 -5.11
CA ILE A 577 -2.74 -18.87 -5.68
C ILE A 577 -2.17 -20.09 -6.39
N ARG A 578 -1.66 -19.90 -7.61
CA ARG A 578 -0.94 -20.92 -8.37
C ARG A 578 0.36 -20.36 -8.92
N TRP A 579 1.45 -21.09 -8.72
CA TRP A 579 2.73 -20.80 -9.34
C TRP A 579 3.06 -21.86 -10.39
N THR A 580 2.96 -21.49 -11.66
CA THR A 580 3.21 -22.39 -12.80
C THR A 580 4.03 -21.67 -13.87
N ASP A 581 4.97 -22.36 -14.49
CA ASP A 581 5.86 -21.80 -15.53
C ASP A 581 6.54 -20.48 -15.12
N ASN A 582 6.99 -20.41 -13.87
CA ASN A 582 7.56 -19.22 -13.22
C ASN A 582 6.64 -18.00 -13.18
N THR A 583 5.33 -18.19 -13.32
CA THR A 583 4.30 -17.14 -13.26
C THR A 583 3.40 -17.38 -12.05
N LEU A 584 3.28 -16.38 -11.17
CA LEU A 584 2.33 -16.41 -10.07
C LEU A 584 0.99 -15.86 -10.57
N ARG A 585 -0.08 -16.65 -10.40
CA ARG A 585 -1.46 -16.22 -10.62
C ARG A 585 -2.21 -16.19 -9.31
N ILE A 586 -3.03 -15.17 -9.13
CA ILE A 586 -3.90 -14.98 -7.97
C ILE A 586 -5.33 -14.84 -8.52
N ASP A 587 -6.24 -15.65 -7.99
CA ASP A 587 -7.68 -15.51 -8.20
C ASP A 587 -8.21 -14.47 -7.20
N TRP A 588 -8.14 -13.20 -7.59
CA TRP A 588 -8.46 -12.04 -6.75
C TRP A 588 -9.88 -12.09 -6.18
N SER A 589 -10.84 -12.54 -7.00
CA SER A 589 -12.25 -12.72 -6.61
C SER A 589 -12.46 -13.67 -5.41
N ARG A 590 -11.48 -14.56 -5.13
CA ARG A 590 -11.54 -15.55 -4.04
C ARG A 590 -10.58 -15.25 -2.89
N VAL A 591 -9.75 -14.21 -2.99
CA VAL A 591 -8.76 -13.88 -1.94
C VAL A 591 -9.46 -13.57 -0.63
N GLN A 592 -10.45 -12.67 -0.65
CA GLN A 592 -11.12 -12.20 0.57
C GLN A 592 -11.76 -13.36 1.35
N ASP A 593 -12.61 -14.15 0.70
CA ASP A 593 -13.27 -15.32 1.32
C ASP A 593 -12.26 -16.34 1.86
N SER A 594 -11.16 -16.55 1.15
CA SER A 594 -10.13 -17.50 1.57
C SER A 594 -9.34 -16.98 2.78
N VAL A 595 -8.96 -15.71 2.82
CA VAL A 595 -8.26 -15.09 3.96
C VAL A 595 -9.17 -15.04 5.18
N ASN A 596 -10.46 -14.73 5.02
CA ASN A 596 -11.45 -14.80 6.09
C ASN A 596 -11.62 -16.21 6.66
N SER A 597 -11.58 -17.23 5.79
CA SER A 597 -11.61 -18.62 6.22
C SER A 597 -10.38 -18.98 7.07
N LEU A 598 -9.19 -18.49 6.71
CA LEU A 598 -7.99 -18.65 7.54
C LEU A 598 -8.12 -17.92 8.88
N CYS A 599 -8.69 -16.71 8.89
CA CYS A 599 -8.97 -15.95 10.12
C CYS A 599 -9.84 -16.77 11.09
N ILE A 600 -10.87 -17.45 10.58
CA ILE A 600 -11.75 -18.29 11.41
C ILE A 600 -11.01 -19.48 12.04
N GLU A 601 -10.09 -20.11 11.30
CA GLU A 601 -9.27 -21.21 11.81
C GLU A 601 -8.31 -20.73 12.93
N VAL A 602 -7.65 -19.59 12.72
CA VAL A 602 -6.76 -18.98 13.73
C VAL A 602 -7.55 -18.53 14.96
N ASP A 603 -8.69 -17.84 14.78
CA ASP A 603 -9.58 -17.44 15.89
C ASP A 603 -10.05 -18.66 16.68
N THR A 604 -10.37 -19.77 16.00
CA THR A 604 -10.76 -21.01 16.66
C THR A 604 -9.62 -21.61 17.47
N LEU A 605 -8.39 -21.63 16.93
CA LEU A 605 -7.21 -22.08 17.65
C LEU A 605 -6.99 -21.29 18.95
N TYR A 606 -7.14 -19.97 18.92
CA TYR A 606 -6.99 -19.08 20.06
C TYR A 606 -8.13 -19.22 21.07
N ARG A 607 -9.38 -19.23 20.60
CA ARG A 607 -10.58 -19.43 21.45
C ARG A 607 -10.50 -20.74 22.23
N GLU A 608 -10.17 -21.84 21.57
CA GLU A 608 -10.00 -23.14 22.23
C GLU A 608 -8.74 -23.21 23.12
N GLY A 609 -7.78 -22.29 22.92
CA GLY A 609 -6.59 -22.19 23.76
C GLY A 609 -6.89 -21.88 25.23
N ILE A 610 -8.04 -21.26 25.52
CA ILE A 610 -8.51 -20.96 26.88
C ILE A 610 -8.67 -22.24 27.72
N ASP A 611 -9.06 -23.34 27.08
CA ASP A 611 -9.27 -24.64 27.75
C ASP A 611 -8.00 -25.50 27.82
N ARG A 612 -6.87 -25.02 27.28
CA ARG A 612 -5.60 -25.77 27.19
C ARG A 612 -4.60 -25.33 28.25
N SER A 613 -3.75 -26.27 28.68
CA SER A 613 -2.50 -25.87 29.35
C SER A 613 -1.60 -25.13 28.36
N ARG A 614 -0.65 -24.33 28.84
CA ARG A 614 0.28 -23.59 27.96
C ARG A 614 1.01 -24.50 26.97
N LEU A 615 1.58 -25.61 27.45
CA LEU A 615 2.24 -26.60 26.58
C LEU A 615 1.23 -27.27 25.63
N GLY A 616 0.02 -27.58 26.11
CA GLY A 616 -1.03 -28.14 25.26
C GLY A 616 -1.47 -27.20 24.14
N HIS A 617 -1.53 -25.90 24.41
CA HIS A 617 -1.82 -24.89 23.39
C HIS A 617 -0.66 -24.76 22.39
N TRP A 618 0.59 -24.77 22.84
CA TRP A 618 1.76 -24.75 21.94
C TRP A 618 1.81 -25.97 21.03
N VAL A 619 1.42 -27.15 21.53
CA VAL A 619 1.27 -28.37 20.72
C VAL A 619 0.17 -28.20 19.67
N ALA A 620 -1.02 -27.72 20.04
CA ALA A 620 -2.11 -27.52 19.09
C ALA A 620 -1.76 -26.49 18.01
N ALA A 621 -1.08 -25.40 18.40
CA ALA A 621 -0.55 -24.40 17.48
C ALA A 621 0.51 -24.99 16.54
N TYR A 622 1.42 -25.82 17.05
CA TYR A 622 2.40 -26.52 16.22
C TYR A 622 1.73 -27.47 15.23
N GLU A 623 0.71 -28.23 15.65
CA GLU A 623 -0.09 -29.10 14.77
C GLU A 623 -0.76 -28.30 13.65
N PHE A 624 -1.40 -27.18 13.98
CA PHE A 624 -2.00 -26.26 13.00
C PHE A 624 -0.96 -25.78 11.96
N VAL A 625 0.16 -25.21 12.42
CA VAL A 625 1.22 -24.72 11.53
C VAL A 625 1.77 -25.86 10.66
N SER A 626 2.06 -27.02 11.26
CA SER A 626 2.61 -28.19 10.54
C SER A 626 1.68 -28.77 9.49
N SER A 627 0.36 -28.52 9.59
CA SER A 627 -0.62 -28.93 8.59
C SER A 627 -0.55 -28.11 7.29
N LEU A 628 0.10 -26.95 7.33
CA LEU A 628 0.27 -26.01 6.20
C LEU A 628 1.73 -25.89 5.79
N VAL A 629 2.64 -25.77 6.76
CA VAL A 629 4.08 -25.59 6.55
C VAL A 629 4.81 -26.81 7.11
N PRO A 630 5.43 -27.66 6.27
CA PRO A 630 6.12 -28.85 6.73
C PRO A 630 7.25 -28.51 7.73
N PRO A 631 7.32 -29.18 8.88
CA PRO A 631 8.39 -28.96 9.84
C PRO A 631 9.71 -29.56 9.37
N HIS A 632 10.80 -29.13 9.99
CA HIS A 632 12.13 -29.65 9.74
C HIS A 632 12.17 -31.18 10.00
N PRO A 633 12.79 -32.00 9.12
CA PRO A 633 12.78 -33.46 9.25
C PRO A 633 13.35 -34.03 10.56
N GLN A 634 14.16 -33.23 11.27
CA GLN A 634 14.79 -33.61 12.56
C GLN A 634 14.07 -33.01 13.78
N SER A 635 12.91 -32.40 13.59
CA SER A 635 12.16 -31.76 14.67
C SER A 635 11.79 -32.77 15.78
N THR A 636 12.05 -32.39 17.03
CA THR A 636 11.51 -33.10 18.20
C THR A 636 10.02 -32.84 18.37
N TRP A 637 9.55 -31.64 18.06
CA TRP A 637 8.13 -31.27 18.11
C TRP A 637 7.28 -32.08 17.13
N ALA A 638 7.80 -32.37 15.94
CA ALA A 638 7.14 -33.21 14.93
C ALA A 638 6.97 -34.68 15.36
N GLN A 639 7.70 -35.14 16.40
CA GLN A 639 7.54 -36.49 16.95
C GLN A 639 6.33 -36.59 17.91
N GLY A 640 5.68 -35.46 18.20
CA GLY A 640 4.47 -35.36 19.00
C GLY A 640 4.72 -35.14 20.50
N PRO A 641 3.65 -34.96 21.29
CA PRO A 641 3.75 -34.49 22.68
C PRO A 641 4.55 -35.39 23.62
N GLN A 642 4.61 -36.70 23.32
CA GLN A 642 5.34 -37.68 24.14
C GLN A 642 6.87 -37.54 24.01
N ALA A 643 7.36 -36.86 22.97
CA ALA A 643 8.79 -36.58 22.77
C ALA A 643 9.25 -35.28 23.43
N LEU A 644 8.31 -34.45 23.90
CA LEU A 644 8.62 -33.14 24.47
C LEU A 644 8.92 -33.22 25.98
N PRO A 645 9.86 -32.40 26.48
CA PRO A 645 10.01 -32.18 27.92
C PRO A 645 8.72 -31.62 28.54
N GLY A 646 8.43 -32.01 29.78
CA GLY A 646 7.29 -31.45 30.53
C GLY A 646 7.51 -30.02 31.02
N ASP A 647 8.77 -29.58 31.12
CA ASP A 647 9.14 -28.21 31.46
C ASP A 647 9.04 -27.28 30.23
N LEU A 648 8.42 -26.12 30.40
CA LEU A 648 8.18 -25.17 29.31
C LEU A 648 9.46 -24.60 28.72
N LYS A 649 10.47 -24.34 29.55
CA LYS A 649 11.74 -23.76 29.10
C LYS A 649 12.50 -24.78 28.26
N GLU A 650 12.57 -26.02 28.73
CA GLU A 650 13.18 -27.14 28.00
C GLU A 650 12.44 -27.46 26.70
N ALA A 651 11.11 -27.37 26.69
CA ALA A 651 10.32 -27.53 25.46
C ALA A 651 10.66 -26.45 24.42
N VAL A 652 10.83 -25.20 24.84
CA VAL A 652 11.31 -24.11 23.96
C VAL A 652 12.75 -24.34 23.50
N ASP A 653 13.63 -24.87 24.36
CA ASP A 653 15.01 -25.23 24.01
C ASP A 653 15.08 -26.35 22.97
N ALA A 654 14.06 -27.21 22.88
CA ALA A 654 13.97 -28.27 21.89
C ALA A 654 13.58 -27.79 20.48
N VAL A 655 13.21 -26.51 20.32
CA VAL A 655 12.86 -25.91 19.02
C VAL A 655 14.12 -25.69 18.19
N LEU A 656 14.16 -26.23 16.98
CA LEU A 656 15.27 -25.99 16.07
C LEU A 656 15.32 -24.52 15.64
N PRO A 657 16.52 -23.98 15.37
CA PRO A 657 16.64 -22.64 14.81
C PRO A 657 15.80 -22.44 13.53
N ASP A 658 15.71 -23.47 12.69
CA ASP A 658 14.97 -23.49 11.43
C ASP A 658 13.86 -24.56 11.46
N GLU A 659 13.01 -24.50 12.49
CA GLU A 659 11.95 -25.50 12.73
C GLU A 659 10.96 -25.64 11.56
N PHE A 660 10.69 -24.55 10.82
CA PHE A 660 9.80 -24.48 9.67
C PHE A 660 10.57 -23.89 8.48
N PRO A 661 11.33 -24.72 7.75
CA PRO A 661 12.20 -24.26 6.67
C PRO A 661 11.40 -23.63 5.52
N LEU A 662 12.02 -22.66 4.82
CA LEU A 662 11.45 -22.09 3.60
C LEU A 662 11.13 -23.18 2.57
N ASN A 663 9.96 -23.09 1.96
CA ASN A 663 9.62 -23.93 0.81
C ASN A 663 10.44 -23.54 -0.44
N VAL A 664 10.42 -24.41 -1.47
CA VAL A 664 11.19 -24.20 -2.71
C VAL A 664 10.85 -22.90 -3.43
N PHE A 665 9.60 -22.44 -3.33
CA PHE A 665 9.18 -21.16 -3.89
C PHE A 665 9.91 -20.00 -3.20
N TYR A 666 9.91 -19.97 -1.87
CA TYR A 666 10.55 -18.91 -1.08
C TYR A 666 12.07 -18.95 -1.11
N GLU A 667 12.69 -20.14 -1.16
CA GLU A 667 14.15 -20.23 -1.36
C GLU A 667 14.58 -19.58 -2.69
N SER A 668 13.81 -19.80 -3.76
CA SER A 668 14.06 -19.19 -5.07
C SER A 668 13.76 -17.68 -5.06
N LEU A 669 12.64 -17.26 -4.49
CA LEU A 669 12.22 -15.87 -4.45
C LEU A 669 13.17 -15.02 -3.59
N SER A 670 13.51 -15.47 -2.39
CA SER A 670 14.42 -14.77 -1.47
C SER A 670 15.77 -14.49 -2.14
N LYS A 671 16.35 -15.51 -2.80
CA LYS A 671 17.61 -15.36 -3.55
C LYS A 671 17.49 -14.34 -4.69
N ALA A 672 16.35 -14.28 -5.36
CA ALA A 672 16.13 -13.33 -6.44
C ALA A 672 15.94 -11.89 -5.92
N LEU A 673 15.32 -11.73 -4.77
CA LEU A 673 15.01 -10.42 -4.18
C LEU A 673 16.11 -9.84 -3.29
N THR A 674 17.12 -10.64 -2.90
CA THR A 674 18.23 -10.18 -2.03
C THR A 674 18.82 -8.83 -2.47
N PRO A 675 19.19 -8.60 -3.75
CA PRO A 675 19.76 -7.30 -4.15
C PRO A 675 18.79 -6.13 -3.96
N THR A 676 17.50 -6.35 -4.21
CA THR A 676 16.46 -5.33 -4.01
C THR A 676 16.27 -5.03 -2.53
N ILE A 677 16.21 -6.06 -1.68
CA ILE A 677 16.07 -5.93 -0.24
C ILE A 677 17.27 -5.18 0.33
N ASP A 678 18.49 -5.56 -0.01
CA ASP A 678 19.72 -4.89 0.44
C ASP A 678 19.73 -3.41 0.03
N SER A 679 19.26 -3.10 -1.18
CA SER A 679 19.16 -1.71 -1.68
C SER A 679 18.10 -0.86 -0.97
N ALA A 680 17.23 -1.46 -0.16
CA ALA A 680 16.23 -0.77 0.64
C ALA A 680 16.74 -0.39 2.05
N ARG A 681 18.02 -0.63 2.35
CA ARG A 681 18.65 -0.18 3.60
C ARG A 681 18.63 1.36 3.66
N GLY A 682 18.23 1.90 4.80
CA GLY A 682 18.19 3.35 5.02
C GLY A 682 17.13 4.09 4.18
N ILE A 683 16.28 3.38 3.43
CA ILE A 683 15.26 4.00 2.57
C ILE A 683 14.27 4.82 3.41
N THR A 684 13.79 5.92 2.83
CA THR A 684 12.78 6.82 3.41
C THR A 684 11.72 7.12 2.35
N GLY A 685 10.62 7.74 2.74
CA GLY A 685 9.57 8.15 1.79
C GLY A 685 10.03 9.10 0.68
N ALA A 686 11.17 9.79 0.87
CA ALA A 686 11.74 10.69 -0.14
C ALA A 686 12.54 9.97 -1.24
N ALA A 687 12.87 8.69 -1.06
CA ALA A 687 13.56 7.89 -2.06
C ALA A 687 12.54 7.37 -3.10
N VAL A 688 12.40 8.11 -4.21
CA VAL A 688 11.56 7.71 -5.36
C VAL A 688 12.28 6.70 -6.24
#